data_AF-H3JU05-F1
#
_entry.id   AF-H3JU05-F1
#
_cell.length_a   1.000
_cell.length_b   1.000
_cell.length_c   1.000
_cell.angle_alpha   90.00
_cell.angle_beta   90.00
_cell.angle_gamma   90.00
#
_symmetry.space_group_name_H-M   'P 1'
#
loop_
_entity.id
_entity.type
_entity.pdbx_description
1 polymer ?
#
loop_
_entity_poly.entity_id
_entity_poly.type
_entity_poly.pdbx_seq_one_letter_code
_entity_poly.pdbx_strand_id
1 'polypeptide(L)'
;MVAVFHGPLVLGALLLLLALQHGASAEEPGFANRTGVHVAFLTDCQMYSDWQSVGAAFSFKMSGQPGSVIRVMCCSEEQAKNYNKGLLGMVDTWVAPDATHSKRTGDRYAAYNKPEAVIDWLDHNVPKHDYVLVLDSDMVLRRPFFVENMGPRKGLAVGARYTYMIGVANELAVRHIPHVPPRNDTLAGPFGRRADQVGGFFFIHKDDLKAMSHDWLKFSEDVRVDDQAYRLSGDVYAIHPGDRPWISEMYGYAFGAANHNVWHKWDTFSMIYPGYEPREGIPKLMHYGLLFEIGKNYSFDKHWHYDFDVTVCPPWDLKDPKRRTHGIFPEPPRPSSLRKVFPKNGDMASMDDFIGYYKELLAIETLATLNAAFCDYHISHCPPSEQLVSVCKEVFSLYNEAREFIQEAEASYDCQDFHPKCEEWKESGECTKNENYMTENCRKTCDKCNKIEKFFPETTTKELEEKLAKMSKELQPLSEDPDNKAGAGSAPKTESPLVIPKQEQPVAIIPRNEVPPKQEVRASSPAMQSSPPPSPPPASPPPVDSPPPMSPPPESPSPDKPPPKVVTRKALADPKKVTQKALMVRCYKLSLGIDEVKDCVKAAKEGKEYEVPKRTKATDEEEEAPKAKHAESHLTLDGEGATTESANDEVAKTKAPDASAEGNEGKKNIRVVQRDLEDLSLTQGDGKKGKAPVIDAPVVGPSLHSLLGRLNTWQALVLWLVVVVAFLALVPRIAKLRRRQRSGMRTE
;
A
#
# COMPACT_ATOMS: atom_id res chain seq x y z
N MET A 1 17.81 74.43 -8.55
CA MET A 1 18.47 73.12 -8.38
C MET A 1 18.25 72.67 -6.95
N VAL A 2 18.04 71.37 -6.74
CA VAL A 2 17.67 70.65 -5.50
C VAL A 2 16.18 70.30 -5.42
N ALA A 3 15.97 68.99 -5.14
CA ALA A 3 14.72 68.26 -4.86
C ALA A 3 13.95 67.86 -6.15
N VAL A 4 13.62 66.60 -6.48
CA VAL A 4 13.40 65.37 -5.70
C VAL A 4 13.56 64.17 -6.66
N PHE A 5 14.46 63.22 -6.40
CA PHE A 5 14.48 61.91 -7.10
C PHE A 5 14.97 60.79 -6.16
N HIS A 6 14.23 60.49 -5.10
CA HIS A 6 14.40 59.24 -4.34
C HIS A 6 13.03 58.69 -3.91
N GLY A 7 12.16 58.41 -4.89
CA GLY A 7 10.88 57.73 -4.68
C GLY A 7 10.93 56.20 -4.84
N PRO A 8 11.50 55.66 -5.95
CA PRO A 8 11.26 54.25 -6.27
C PRO A 8 12.13 53.27 -5.48
N LEU A 9 13.35 53.65 -5.08
CA LEU A 9 14.29 52.75 -4.40
C LEU A 9 13.92 52.48 -2.93
N VAL A 10 13.30 53.46 -2.25
CA VAL A 10 12.85 53.31 -0.86
C VAL A 10 11.61 52.41 -0.79
N LEU A 11 10.70 52.52 -1.77
CA LEU A 11 9.48 51.71 -1.81
C LEU A 11 9.79 50.22 -2.07
N GLY A 12 10.75 49.94 -2.95
CA GLY A 12 11.21 48.58 -3.21
C GLY A 12 11.86 47.92 -1.99
N ALA A 13 12.70 48.67 -1.26
CA ALA A 13 13.31 48.17 -0.03
C ALA A 13 12.29 47.94 1.09
N LEU A 14 11.27 48.80 1.22
CA LEU A 14 10.21 48.62 2.21
C LEU A 14 9.33 47.40 1.90
N LEU A 15 9.02 47.15 0.63
CA LEU A 15 8.26 45.97 0.21
C LEU A 15 9.07 44.67 0.41
N LEU A 16 10.37 44.69 0.17
CA LEU A 16 11.24 43.55 0.45
C LEU A 16 11.40 43.29 1.96
N LEU A 17 11.50 44.35 2.77
CA LEU A 17 11.54 44.24 4.23
C LEU A 17 10.19 43.77 4.81
N LEU A 18 9.06 44.22 4.25
CA LEU A 18 7.73 43.72 4.61
C LEU A 18 7.57 42.25 4.19
N ALA A 19 8.09 41.84 3.04
CA ALA A 19 8.09 40.43 2.62
C ALA A 19 9.01 39.56 3.49
N LEU A 20 10.14 40.10 3.97
CA LEU A 20 11.07 39.40 4.86
C LEU A 20 10.59 39.36 6.33
N GLN A 21 9.81 40.34 6.78
CA GLN A 21 9.20 40.33 8.12
C GLN A 21 7.93 39.48 8.17
N HIS A 22 7.23 39.33 7.04
CA HIS A 22 6.14 38.37 6.91
C HIS A 22 6.67 37.06 6.32
N GLY A 23 7.64 36.47 7.03
CA GLY A 23 7.78 35.01 7.09
C GLY A 23 6.56 34.41 7.80
N ALA A 24 5.37 34.69 7.28
CA ALA A 24 4.17 33.97 7.63
C ALA A 24 4.42 32.55 7.09
N SER A 25 4.76 31.64 8.00
CA SER A 25 4.52 30.23 7.73
C SER A 25 3.09 30.16 7.20
N ALA A 26 2.92 29.72 5.95
CA ALA A 26 1.61 29.37 5.46
C ALA A 26 1.05 28.35 6.46
N GLU A 27 0.12 28.77 7.30
CA GLU A 27 -0.66 27.83 8.09
C GLU A 27 -1.31 26.89 7.08
N GLU A 28 -1.14 25.59 7.30
CA GLU A 28 -1.73 24.60 6.41
C GLU A 28 -3.23 24.84 6.32
N PRO A 29 -3.83 24.68 5.12
CA PRO A 29 -5.27 24.74 4.98
C PRO A 29 -5.89 23.76 5.98
N GLY A 30 -6.65 24.28 6.93
CA GLY A 30 -7.51 23.46 7.79
C GLY A 30 -8.38 22.56 6.93
N PHE A 31 -8.91 21.48 7.50
CA PHE A 31 -9.68 20.43 6.80
C PHE A 31 -10.70 20.97 5.77
N ALA A 32 -11.33 22.11 6.05
CA ALA A 32 -12.30 22.78 5.17
C ALA A 32 -11.72 23.32 3.84
N ASN A 33 -10.42 23.57 3.77
CA ASN A 33 -9.74 24.09 2.57
C ASN A 33 -9.03 22.98 1.76
N ARG A 34 -9.10 21.72 2.18
CA ARG A 34 -8.52 20.58 1.44
C ARG A 34 -9.45 20.17 0.29
N THR A 35 -8.88 19.68 -0.81
CA THR A 35 -9.64 19.18 -1.96
C THR A 35 -10.53 18.01 -1.55
N GLY A 36 -11.85 18.14 -1.76
CA GLY A 36 -12.79 17.06 -1.49
C GLY A 36 -12.54 15.84 -2.36
N VAL A 37 -12.69 14.64 -1.78
CA VAL A 37 -12.54 13.35 -2.47
C VAL A 37 -13.88 12.65 -2.50
N HIS A 38 -14.22 12.03 -3.63
CA HIS A 38 -15.40 11.16 -3.74
C HIS A 38 -14.98 9.73 -3.40
N VAL A 39 -15.22 9.28 -2.17
CA VAL A 39 -14.92 7.91 -1.74
C VAL A 39 -16.01 6.98 -2.26
N ALA A 40 -15.65 5.99 -3.07
CA ALA A 40 -16.56 4.97 -3.57
C ALA A 40 -16.15 3.60 -3.03
N PHE A 41 -16.99 2.94 -2.24
CA PHE A 41 -16.75 1.57 -1.81
C PHE A 41 -17.71 0.59 -2.47
N LEU A 42 -17.17 -0.53 -2.95
CA LEU A 42 -17.90 -1.49 -3.79
C LEU A 42 -18.43 -2.66 -2.97
N THR A 43 -19.72 -2.98 -3.12
CA THR A 43 -20.40 -4.05 -2.37
C THR A 43 -21.35 -4.86 -3.26
N ASP A 44 -21.99 -5.87 -2.71
CA ASP A 44 -23.18 -6.51 -3.28
C ASP A 44 -24.38 -6.44 -2.31
N CYS A 45 -25.53 -6.97 -2.72
CA CYS A 45 -26.74 -7.05 -1.90
C CYS A 45 -26.76 -8.25 -0.92
N GLN A 46 -25.61 -8.85 -0.59
CA GLN A 46 -25.56 -9.96 0.38
C GLN A 46 -25.43 -9.43 1.80
N MET A 47 -26.01 -10.16 2.75
CA MET A 47 -25.89 -9.87 4.20
C MET A 47 -24.43 -9.78 4.67
N TYR A 48 -23.54 -10.55 4.05
CA TYR A 48 -22.09 -10.47 4.28
C TYR A 48 -21.51 -9.08 3.97
N SER A 49 -22.01 -8.41 2.93
CA SER A 49 -21.61 -7.07 2.53
C SER A 49 -22.30 -5.97 3.35
N ASP A 50 -23.42 -6.28 3.99
CA ASP A 50 -24.19 -5.31 4.79
C ASP A 50 -23.42 -4.83 6.01
N TRP A 51 -22.89 -5.76 6.81
CA TRP A 51 -22.11 -5.39 8.00
C TRP A 51 -20.78 -4.73 7.61
N GLN A 52 -20.19 -5.10 6.48
CA GLN A 52 -19.01 -4.43 5.92
C GLN A 52 -19.34 -3.00 5.49
N SER A 53 -20.50 -2.78 4.87
CA SER A 53 -20.98 -1.45 4.49
C SER A 53 -21.17 -0.53 5.69
N VAL A 54 -21.72 -1.06 6.79
CA VAL A 54 -21.87 -0.32 8.06
C VAL A 54 -20.49 0.12 8.56
N GLY A 55 -19.51 -0.78 8.57
CA GLY A 55 -18.12 -0.48 8.95
C GLY A 55 -17.46 0.59 8.07
N ALA A 56 -17.56 0.44 6.75
CA ALA A 56 -17.00 1.38 5.78
C ALA A 56 -17.61 2.79 5.94
N ALA A 57 -18.94 2.89 6.00
CA ALA A 57 -19.67 4.15 6.19
C ALA A 57 -19.28 4.87 7.49
N PHE A 58 -19.23 4.12 8.60
CA PHE A 58 -18.81 4.66 9.89
C PHE A 58 -17.34 5.11 9.85
N SER A 59 -16.45 4.32 9.25
CA SER A 59 -15.03 4.69 9.15
C SER A 59 -14.81 5.97 8.34
N PHE A 60 -15.56 6.18 7.25
CA PHE A 60 -15.55 7.44 6.50
C PHE A 60 -15.91 8.62 7.41
N LYS A 61 -17.05 8.55 8.11
CA LYS A 61 -17.51 9.58 9.07
C LYS A 61 -16.46 9.87 10.15
N MET A 62 -15.86 8.81 10.72
CA MET A 62 -14.93 8.94 11.85
C MET A 62 -13.50 9.31 11.46
N SER A 63 -13.11 9.09 10.20
CA SER A 63 -11.80 9.48 9.63
C SER A 63 -11.72 10.98 9.31
N GLY A 64 -12.86 11.67 9.30
CA GLY A 64 -12.98 13.08 8.94
C GLY A 64 -12.83 13.37 7.45
N GLN A 65 -12.49 12.39 6.61
CA GLN A 65 -12.23 12.51 5.16
C GLN A 65 -13.05 13.61 4.47
N PRO A 66 -12.40 14.65 3.88
CA PRO A 66 -13.14 15.69 3.19
C PRO A 66 -13.75 15.15 1.89
N GLY A 67 -14.94 15.65 1.57
CA GLY A 67 -15.67 15.33 0.35
C GLY A 67 -16.94 14.53 0.62
N SER A 68 -17.15 13.47 -0.15
CA SER A 68 -18.40 12.70 -0.12
C SER A 68 -18.13 11.21 -0.24
N VAL A 69 -19.02 10.39 0.30
CA VAL A 69 -18.96 8.93 0.19
C VAL A 69 -20.15 8.40 -0.61
N ILE A 70 -19.91 7.38 -1.41
CA ILE A 70 -20.94 6.60 -2.10
C ILE A 70 -20.67 5.10 -1.93
N ARG A 71 -21.72 4.33 -1.68
CA ARG A 71 -21.71 2.87 -1.80
C ARG A 71 -22.19 2.49 -3.19
N VAL A 72 -21.40 1.73 -3.93
CA VAL A 72 -21.80 1.23 -5.26
C VAL A 72 -22.02 -0.28 -5.14
N MET A 73 -23.28 -0.71 -5.21
CA MET A 73 -23.67 -2.09 -4.94
C MET A 73 -24.21 -2.79 -6.19
N CYS A 74 -23.84 -4.06 -6.39
CA CYS A 74 -24.46 -4.94 -7.39
C CYS A 74 -25.51 -5.86 -6.77
N CYS A 75 -26.68 -5.92 -7.41
CA CYS A 75 -27.82 -6.66 -6.89
C CYS A 75 -28.56 -7.37 -8.03
N SER A 76 -29.06 -8.58 -7.77
CA SER A 76 -30.09 -9.14 -8.64
C SER A 76 -31.37 -8.33 -8.52
N GLU A 77 -32.25 -8.39 -9.54
CA GLU A 77 -33.53 -7.66 -9.48
C GLU A 77 -34.37 -8.05 -8.26
N GLU A 78 -34.36 -9.32 -7.86
CA GLU A 78 -35.07 -9.82 -6.68
C GLU A 78 -34.49 -9.24 -5.40
N GLN A 79 -33.16 -9.24 -5.29
CA GLN A 79 -32.47 -8.67 -4.13
C GLN A 79 -32.75 -7.18 -4.01
N ALA A 80 -32.60 -6.42 -5.10
CA ALA A 80 -32.86 -4.98 -5.10
C ALA A 80 -34.30 -4.64 -4.66
N LYS A 81 -35.29 -5.46 -5.06
CA LYS A 81 -36.69 -5.28 -4.67
C LYS A 81 -36.94 -5.56 -3.18
N ASN A 82 -36.26 -6.56 -2.62
CA ASN A 82 -36.47 -7.04 -1.25
C ASN A 82 -35.45 -6.50 -0.24
N TYR A 83 -34.50 -5.67 -0.66
CA TYR A 83 -33.41 -5.20 0.19
C TYR A 83 -33.89 -4.28 1.32
N ASN A 84 -33.20 -4.34 2.46
CA ASN A 84 -33.54 -3.55 3.64
C ASN A 84 -33.32 -2.05 3.39
N LYS A 85 -34.42 -1.27 3.35
CA LYS A 85 -34.39 0.17 3.11
C LYS A 85 -33.63 0.96 4.18
N GLY A 86 -33.52 0.45 5.41
CA GLY A 86 -32.72 1.08 6.48
C GLY A 86 -31.24 1.13 6.11
N LEU A 87 -30.70 0.04 5.55
CA LEU A 87 -29.31 -0.04 5.10
C LEU A 87 -29.03 0.91 3.92
N LEU A 88 -30.02 1.22 3.08
CA LEU A 88 -29.86 2.18 1.98
C LEU A 88 -29.71 3.63 2.47
N GLY A 89 -30.12 3.92 3.71
CA GLY A 89 -30.09 5.25 4.30
C GLY A 89 -28.78 5.64 4.99
N MET A 90 -27.77 4.78 5.01
CA MET A 90 -26.50 5.04 5.71
C MET A 90 -25.60 6.04 4.99
N VAL A 91 -25.47 5.89 3.67
CA VAL A 91 -24.69 6.73 2.76
C VAL A 91 -25.38 6.74 1.40
N ASP A 92 -25.05 7.73 0.56
CA ASP A 92 -25.48 7.73 -0.85
C ASP A 92 -25.20 6.34 -1.46
N THR A 93 -26.20 5.72 -2.07
CA THR A 93 -26.08 4.35 -2.59
C THR A 93 -26.50 4.30 -4.05
N TRP A 94 -25.64 3.72 -4.90
CA TRP A 94 -25.94 3.36 -6.27
C TRP A 94 -26.20 1.86 -6.39
N VAL A 95 -27.30 1.46 -7.03
CA VAL A 95 -27.67 0.06 -7.22
C VAL A 95 -27.52 -0.34 -8.68
N ALA A 96 -26.46 -1.06 -8.98
CA ALA A 96 -26.14 -1.63 -10.28
C ALA A 96 -26.70 -3.07 -10.43
N PRO A 97 -26.92 -3.55 -11.66
CA PRO A 97 -27.33 -4.93 -11.89
C PRO A 97 -26.22 -5.93 -11.51
N ASP A 98 -26.62 -7.13 -11.09
CA ASP A 98 -25.67 -8.25 -10.93
C ASP A 98 -25.09 -8.67 -12.30
N ALA A 99 -23.76 -8.78 -12.34
CA ALA A 99 -22.97 -9.24 -13.47
C ALA A 99 -22.09 -10.45 -13.11
N THR A 100 -22.41 -11.17 -12.02
CA THR A 100 -21.71 -12.40 -11.62
C THR A 100 -21.63 -13.40 -12.77
N HIS A 101 -22.64 -13.43 -13.65
CA HIS A 101 -22.63 -14.21 -14.89
C HIS A 101 -22.31 -13.32 -16.10
N SER A 102 -21.13 -13.53 -16.70
CA SER A 102 -20.71 -12.82 -17.91
C SER A 102 -21.62 -13.19 -19.09
N LYS A 103 -22.29 -12.19 -19.67
CA LYS A 103 -23.07 -12.36 -20.91
C LYS A 103 -22.19 -12.69 -22.11
N ARG A 104 -20.93 -12.23 -22.10
CA ARG A 104 -19.98 -12.40 -23.21
C ARG A 104 -19.35 -13.79 -23.24
N THR A 105 -18.97 -14.31 -22.08
CA THR A 105 -18.17 -15.55 -21.98
C THR A 105 -18.93 -16.73 -21.38
N GLY A 106 -20.09 -16.48 -20.75
CA GLY A 106 -20.81 -17.50 -19.97
C GLY A 106 -20.09 -17.92 -18.68
N ASP A 107 -18.97 -17.27 -18.32
CA ASP A 107 -18.27 -17.51 -17.07
C ASP A 107 -19.07 -16.98 -15.88
N ARG A 108 -18.95 -17.67 -14.75
CA ARG A 108 -19.51 -17.23 -13.47
C ARG A 108 -18.37 -16.82 -12.54
N TYR A 109 -18.30 -15.54 -12.22
CA TYR A 109 -17.25 -14.97 -11.38
C TYR A 109 -17.79 -13.72 -10.67
N ALA A 110 -17.91 -13.80 -9.34
CA ALA A 110 -18.52 -12.74 -8.54
C ALA A 110 -17.78 -11.39 -8.66
N ALA A 111 -16.46 -11.40 -8.88
CA ALA A 111 -15.71 -10.16 -8.99
C ALA A 111 -15.99 -9.37 -10.28
N TYR A 112 -16.74 -9.91 -11.26
CA TYR A 112 -17.28 -9.10 -12.36
C TYR A 112 -18.22 -7.99 -11.88
N ASN A 113 -18.84 -8.16 -10.71
CA ASN A 113 -19.68 -7.13 -10.11
C ASN A 113 -18.90 -5.84 -9.83
N LYS A 114 -17.60 -5.90 -9.48
CA LYS A 114 -16.82 -4.68 -9.21
C LYS A 114 -16.75 -3.74 -10.42
N PRO A 115 -16.23 -4.14 -11.59
CA PRO A 115 -16.19 -3.26 -12.74
C PRO A 115 -17.58 -2.95 -13.30
N GLU A 116 -18.55 -3.89 -13.30
CA GLU A 116 -19.91 -3.58 -13.76
C GLU A 116 -20.57 -2.50 -12.88
N ALA A 117 -20.43 -2.59 -11.56
CA ALA A 117 -20.96 -1.59 -10.64
C ALA A 117 -20.42 -0.19 -10.96
N VAL A 118 -19.10 -0.10 -11.21
CA VAL A 118 -18.43 1.15 -11.57
C VAL A 118 -18.87 1.65 -12.95
N ILE A 119 -19.02 0.76 -13.93
CA ILE A 119 -19.54 1.11 -15.27
C ILE A 119 -20.93 1.71 -15.16
N ASP A 120 -21.88 0.96 -14.59
CA ASP A 120 -23.28 1.38 -14.50
C ASP A 120 -23.41 2.68 -13.69
N TRP A 121 -22.65 2.82 -12.61
CA TRP A 121 -22.60 4.07 -11.85
C TRP A 121 -22.11 5.24 -12.69
N LEU A 122 -20.94 5.12 -13.33
CA LEU A 122 -20.34 6.24 -14.06
C LEU A 122 -21.03 6.53 -15.40
N ASP A 123 -21.76 5.57 -15.99
CA ASP A 123 -22.59 5.77 -17.20
C ASP A 123 -23.82 6.63 -16.91
N HIS A 124 -24.33 6.62 -15.68
CA HIS A 124 -25.58 7.30 -15.31
C HIS A 124 -25.40 8.41 -14.26
N ASN A 125 -24.21 8.54 -13.68
CA ASN A 125 -23.92 9.49 -12.62
C ASN A 125 -22.49 10.05 -12.76
N VAL A 126 -22.27 11.24 -12.22
CA VAL A 126 -20.97 11.92 -12.21
C VAL A 126 -20.50 12.09 -10.76
N PRO A 127 -19.30 11.61 -10.40
CA PRO A 127 -18.73 11.86 -9.07
C PRO A 127 -18.72 13.35 -8.72
N LYS A 128 -19.08 13.67 -7.46
CA LYS A 128 -19.21 15.05 -6.96
C LYS A 128 -17.87 15.81 -6.92
N HIS A 129 -16.75 15.09 -6.92
CA HIS A 129 -15.39 15.65 -6.86
C HIS A 129 -14.52 15.09 -7.99
N ASP A 130 -13.44 15.79 -8.33
CA ASP A 130 -12.54 15.43 -9.43
C ASP A 130 -11.71 14.17 -9.16
N TYR A 131 -11.47 13.85 -7.89
CA TYR A 131 -10.74 12.65 -7.48
C TYR A 131 -11.65 11.66 -6.79
N VAL A 132 -11.52 10.40 -7.18
CA VAL A 132 -12.26 9.26 -6.65
C VAL A 132 -11.30 8.35 -5.92
N LEU A 133 -11.63 7.98 -4.68
CA LEU A 133 -10.94 6.93 -3.94
C LEU A 133 -11.81 5.68 -3.97
N VAL A 134 -11.41 4.69 -4.77
CA VAL A 134 -12.12 3.40 -4.90
C VAL A 134 -11.59 2.44 -3.85
N LEU A 135 -12.48 1.91 -3.01
CA LEU A 135 -12.19 1.03 -1.88
C LEU A 135 -13.00 -0.29 -1.97
N ASP A 136 -12.45 -1.34 -1.38
CA ASP A 136 -13.23 -2.56 -1.10
C ASP A 136 -14.08 -2.39 0.16
N SER A 137 -15.15 -3.19 0.28
CA SER A 137 -16.06 -3.15 1.43
C SER A 137 -15.41 -3.57 2.75
N ASP A 138 -14.34 -4.35 2.70
CA ASP A 138 -13.59 -4.84 3.86
C ASP A 138 -12.43 -3.93 4.27
N MET A 139 -12.60 -2.61 4.07
CA MET A 139 -11.60 -1.61 4.41
C MET A 139 -12.13 -0.59 5.42
N VAL A 140 -11.36 -0.34 6.48
CA VAL A 140 -11.60 0.75 7.44
C VAL A 140 -10.72 1.94 7.11
N LEU A 141 -11.34 3.09 6.85
CA LEU A 141 -10.63 4.35 6.71
C LEU A 141 -10.24 4.90 8.10
N ARG A 142 -8.95 4.90 8.40
CA ARG A 142 -8.39 5.37 9.69
C ARG A 142 -8.09 6.86 9.68
N ARG A 143 -7.56 7.34 8.54
CA ARG A 143 -7.10 8.72 8.31
C ARG A 143 -7.56 9.20 6.93
N PRO A 144 -7.66 10.53 6.74
CA PRO A 144 -8.01 11.09 5.44
C PRO A 144 -6.93 10.83 4.36
N PHE A 145 -7.39 10.59 3.14
CA PHE A 145 -6.62 10.66 1.90
C PHE A 145 -6.74 12.08 1.34
N PHE A 146 -5.62 12.78 1.30
CA PHE A 146 -5.54 14.13 0.73
C PHE A 146 -4.89 14.08 -0.65
N VAL A 147 -5.54 14.75 -1.61
CA VAL A 147 -5.03 14.90 -2.99
C VAL A 147 -3.67 15.58 -2.96
N GLU A 148 -3.50 16.58 -2.11
CA GLU A 148 -2.29 17.39 -2.04
C GLU A 148 -1.07 16.61 -1.52
N ASN A 149 -1.30 15.55 -0.75
CA ASN A 149 -0.24 14.74 -0.13
C ASN A 149 0.13 13.55 -1.02
N MET A 150 -0.87 12.93 -1.65
CA MET A 150 -0.67 11.74 -2.50
C MET A 150 -0.39 12.09 -3.96
N GLY A 151 -0.82 13.27 -4.41
CA GLY A 151 -0.57 13.81 -5.74
C GLY A 151 -1.16 13.03 -6.94
N PRO A 152 -2.36 12.40 -6.85
CA PRO A 152 -3.00 11.89 -8.05
C PRO A 152 -3.31 13.05 -9.00
N ARG A 153 -3.26 12.79 -10.30
CA ARG A 153 -3.61 13.74 -11.36
C ARG A 153 -4.08 12.98 -12.60
N LYS A 154 -4.66 13.68 -13.56
CA LYS A 154 -5.07 13.05 -14.82
C LYS A 154 -3.88 12.32 -15.48
N GLY A 155 -4.07 11.05 -15.85
CA GLY A 155 -3.08 10.12 -16.38
C GLY A 155 -2.13 9.50 -15.33
N LEU A 156 -2.20 9.90 -14.06
CA LEU A 156 -1.39 9.34 -12.97
C LEU A 156 -2.21 9.17 -11.68
N ALA A 157 -2.64 7.94 -11.42
CA ALA A 157 -3.31 7.52 -10.20
C ALA A 157 -2.31 7.07 -9.12
N VAL A 158 -2.82 6.80 -7.91
CA VAL A 158 -2.08 6.18 -6.81
C VAL A 158 -2.78 4.90 -6.40
N GLY A 159 -2.03 3.83 -6.18
CA GLY A 159 -2.58 2.55 -5.73
C GLY A 159 -1.61 1.76 -4.87
N ALA A 160 -2.14 0.78 -4.13
CA ALA A 160 -1.31 -0.05 -3.27
C ALA A 160 -0.46 -1.03 -4.08
N ARG A 161 0.65 -1.48 -3.47
CA ARG A 161 1.66 -2.34 -4.11
C ARG A 161 1.26 -3.82 -4.14
N TYR A 162 1.09 -4.38 -5.35
CA TYR A 162 0.64 -5.76 -5.57
C TYR A 162 1.61 -6.56 -6.47
N THR A 163 2.83 -6.80 -5.97
CA THR A 163 3.94 -7.36 -6.76
C THR A 163 3.72 -8.78 -7.29
N TYR A 164 2.75 -9.53 -6.75
CA TYR A 164 2.44 -10.87 -7.24
C TYR A 164 1.72 -10.85 -8.60
N MET A 165 1.25 -9.69 -9.07
CA MET A 165 0.69 -9.52 -10.41
C MET A 165 1.79 -9.53 -11.48
N ILE A 166 2.46 -10.66 -11.68
CA ILE A 166 3.61 -10.80 -12.60
C ILE A 166 3.22 -10.71 -14.08
N GLY A 167 1.93 -10.90 -14.39
CA GLY A 167 1.34 -10.88 -15.73
C GLY A 167 1.50 -9.55 -16.45
N VAL A 168 1.71 -8.44 -15.72
CA VAL A 168 1.83 -7.10 -16.29
C VAL A 168 3.14 -6.88 -17.06
N ALA A 169 4.13 -7.75 -16.85
CA ALA A 169 5.47 -7.64 -17.43
C ALA A 169 5.91 -8.92 -18.17
N ASN A 170 4.96 -9.79 -18.53
CA ASN A 170 5.23 -11.03 -19.25
C ASN A 170 4.29 -11.21 -20.45
N GLU A 171 4.23 -12.43 -20.98
CA GLU A 171 3.38 -12.82 -22.11
C GLU A 171 1.90 -12.46 -21.94
N LEU A 172 1.37 -12.43 -20.72
CA LEU A 172 -0.05 -12.13 -20.47
C LEU A 172 -0.38 -10.71 -20.93
N ALA A 173 0.43 -9.72 -20.52
CA ALA A 173 0.25 -8.35 -21.00
C ALA A 173 0.44 -8.23 -22.51
N VAL A 174 1.39 -8.97 -23.11
CA VAL A 174 1.57 -8.98 -24.58
C VAL A 174 0.34 -9.55 -25.29
N ARG A 175 -0.36 -10.51 -24.69
CA ARG A 175 -1.57 -11.13 -25.27
C ARG A 175 -2.79 -10.21 -25.20
N HIS A 176 -2.92 -9.40 -24.15
CA HIS A 176 -4.10 -8.56 -23.95
C HIS A 176 -3.93 -7.10 -24.39
N ILE A 177 -2.73 -6.52 -24.24
CA ILE A 177 -2.42 -5.12 -24.59
C ILE A 177 -1.11 -5.01 -25.41
N PRO A 178 -0.98 -5.71 -26.55
CA PRO A 178 0.25 -5.72 -27.36
C PRO A 178 0.65 -4.34 -27.91
N HIS A 179 -0.34 -3.46 -28.11
CA HIS A 179 -0.15 -2.11 -28.63
C HIS A 179 0.31 -1.11 -27.57
N VAL A 180 0.19 -1.42 -26.27
CA VAL A 180 0.69 -0.55 -25.19
C VAL A 180 2.20 -0.75 -25.04
N PRO A 181 3.04 0.28 -25.29
CA PRO A 181 4.49 0.12 -25.22
C PRO A 181 4.98 -0.19 -23.80
N PRO A 182 6.05 -0.99 -23.63
CA PRO A 182 6.68 -1.22 -22.34
C PRO A 182 7.18 0.08 -21.67
N ARG A 183 7.00 0.20 -20.35
CA ARG A 183 7.49 1.31 -19.53
C ARG A 183 8.99 1.22 -19.28
N ASN A 184 9.65 2.37 -19.31
CA ASN A 184 11.08 2.55 -19.07
C ASN A 184 11.36 3.10 -17.65
N ASP A 185 10.63 2.61 -16.64
CA ASP A 185 10.72 3.05 -15.24
C ASP A 185 10.31 1.91 -14.29
N THR A 186 10.35 2.18 -12.97
CA THR A 186 9.96 1.24 -11.90
C THR A 186 8.86 1.78 -10.98
N LEU A 187 8.05 2.73 -11.47
CA LEU A 187 7.15 3.53 -10.63
C LEU A 187 6.08 2.72 -9.89
N ALA A 188 5.53 1.70 -10.56
CA ALA A 188 4.54 0.80 -9.99
C ALA A 188 4.70 -0.62 -10.52
N GLY A 189 5.94 -1.09 -10.64
CA GLY A 189 6.26 -2.43 -11.11
C GLY A 189 7.65 -2.52 -11.73
N PRO A 190 8.03 -3.66 -12.31
CA PRO A 190 9.35 -3.85 -12.90
C PRO A 190 9.53 -3.03 -14.19
N PHE A 191 10.79 -2.82 -14.55
CA PHE A 191 11.18 -2.28 -15.86
C PHE A 191 10.63 -3.16 -17.00
N GLY A 192 10.14 -2.53 -18.07
CA GLY A 192 9.59 -3.25 -19.24
C GLY A 192 8.15 -3.76 -19.05
N ARG A 193 7.48 -3.41 -17.95
CA ARG A 193 6.04 -3.70 -17.77
C ARG A 193 5.18 -2.95 -18.78
N ARG A 194 4.04 -3.52 -19.16
CA ARG A 194 3.02 -2.85 -20.01
C ARG A 194 1.80 -2.39 -19.23
N ALA A 195 1.69 -2.79 -17.97
CA ALA A 195 0.71 -2.31 -17.01
C ALA A 195 1.34 -2.26 -15.62
N ASP A 196 0.65 -1.67 -14.64
CA ASP A 196 1.16 -1.51 -13.28
C ASP A 196 0.72 -2.65 -12.35
N GLN A 197 1.57 -2.97 -11.37
CA GLN A 197 1.31 -3.96 -10.32
C GLN A 197 0.57 -3.31 -9.14
N VAL A 198 -0.68 -2.93 -9.37
CA VAL A 198 -1.51 -2.18 -8.41
C VAL A 198 -2.79 -2.93 -8.04
N GLY A 199 -3.28 -2.68 -6.82
CA GLY A 199 -4.52 -3.24 -6.29
C GLY A 199 -4.87 -2.61 -4.93
N GLY A 200 -5.86 -3.17 -4.24
CA GLY A 200 -6.29 -2.71 -2.90
C GLY A 200 -7.16 -1.46 -2.97
N PHE A 201 -6.55 -0.29 -3.20
CA PHE A 201 -7.27 0.95 -3.42
C PHE A 201 -6.78 1.65 -4.69
N PHE A 202 -7.63 2.50 -5.26
CA PHE A 202 -7.30 3.33 -6.40
C PHE A 202 -7.69 4.78 -6.12
N PHE A 203 -6.70 5.68 -6.07
CA PHE A 203 -6.91 7.12 -5.96
C PHE A 203 -6.66 7.76 -7.32
N ILE A 204 -7.75 8.06 -8.03
CA ILE A 204 -7.75 8.28 -9.48
C ILE A 204 -8.62 9.50 -9.84
N HIS A 205 -8.27 10.21 -10.92
CA HIS A 205 -9.12 11.27 -11.45
C HIS A 205 -10.41 10.69 -12.07
N LYS A 206 -11.55 11.33 -11.85
CA LYS A 206 -12.87 10.81 -12.27
C LYS A 206 -12.96 10.53 -13.78
N ASP A 207 -12.36 11.39 -14.60
CA ASP A 207 -12.35 11.22 -16.06
C ASP A 207 -11.56 9.98 -16.49
N ASP A 208 -10.45 9.69 -15.80
CA ASP A 208 -9.62 8.54 -16.11
C ASP A 208 -10.34 7.26 -15.72
N LEU A 209 -10.92 7.24 -14.51
CA LEU A 209 -11.75 6.12 -14.04
C LEU A 209 -12.92 5.87 -15.01
N LYS A 210 -13.59 6.92 -15.46
CA LYS A 210 -14.67 6.85 -16.45
C LYS A 210 -14.20 6.30 -17.79
N ALA A 211 -13.04 6.76 -18.26
CA ALA A 211 -12.50 6.33 -19.55
C ALA A 211 -12.17 4.84 -19.53
N MET A 212 -11.54 4.35 -18.47
CA MET A 212 -11.08 2.96 -18.36
C MET A 212 -12.13 1.96 -17.85
N SER A 213 -13.29 2.42 -17.35
CA SER A 213 -14.24 1.54 -16.63
C SER A 213 -14.75 0.39 -17.48
N HIS A 214 -15.08 0.63 -18.74
CA HIS A 214 -15.54 -0.41 -19.67
C HIS A 214 -14.44 -1.43 -19.99
N ASP A 215 -13.21 -0.96 -20.12
CA ASP A 215 -12.05 -1.83 -20.35
C ASP A 215 -11.69 -2.65 -19.12
N TRP A 216 -11.96 -2.15 -17.91
CA TRP A 216 -11.81 -2.93 -16.69
C TRP A 216 -12.63 -4.23 -16.75
N LEU A 217 -13.92 -4.16 -17.07
CA LEU A 217 -14.74 -5.37 -17.25
C LEU A 217 -14.22 -6.21 -18.41
N LYS A 218 -13.96 -5.58 -19.57
CA LYS A 218 -13.54 -6.29 -20.77
C LYS A 218 -12.28 -7.12 -20.53
N PHE A 219 -11.24 -6.53 -19.96
CA PHE A 219 -9.99 -7.25 -19.71
C PHE A 219 -10.10 -8.23 -18.54
N SER A 220 -10.99 -8.01 -17.57
CA SER A 220 -11.31 -9.01 -16.54
C SER A 220 -11.82 -10.30 -17.20
N GLU A 221 -12.80 -10.18 -18.09
CA GLU A 221 -13.36 -11.30 -18.84
C GLU A 221 -12.31 -11.95 -19.77
N ASP A 222 -11.48 -11.15 -20.47
CA ASP A 222 -10.44 -11.67 -21.37
C ASP A 222 -9.40 -12.50 -20.61
N VAL A 223 -8.90 -12.01 -19.46
CA VAL A 223 -7.91 -12.71 -18.63
C VAL A 223 -8.53 -13.96 -17.98
N ARG A 224 -9.82 -13.93 -17.64
CA ARG A 224 -10.54 -15.10 -17.09
C ARG A 224 -10.61 -16.27 -18.07
N VAL A 225 -10.71 -16.00 -19.37
CA VAL A 225 -10.82 -17.04 -20.41
C VAL A 225 -9.51 -17.33 -21.13
N ASP A 226 -8.42 -16.63 -20.80
CA ASP A 226 -7.10 -16.89 -21.36
C ASP A 226 -6.54 -18.23 -20.86
N ASP A 227 -6.17 -19.09 -21.82
CA ASP A 227 -5.74 -20.47 -21.60
C ASP A 227 -4.37 -20.60 -20.93
N GLN A 228 -3.60 -19.50 -20.87
CA GLN A 228 -2.27 -19.42 -20.27
C GLN A 228 -2.27 -18.58 -18.97
N ALA A 229 -3.38 -17.96 -18.61
CA ALA A 229 -3.44 -17.07 -17.45
C ALA A 229 -3.13 -17.79 -16.13
N TYR A 230 -3.44 -19.09 -15.98
CA TYR A 230 -3.05 -19.88 -14.81
C TYR A 230 -1.53 -19.80 -14.53
N ARG A 231 -0.68 -19.96 -15.55
CA ARG A 231 0.79 -19.91 -15.37
C ARG A 231 1.36 -18.48 -15.41
N LEU A 232 0.67 -17.54 -16.05
CA LEU A 232 1.20 -16.20 -16.31
C LEU A 232 0.73 -15.14 -15.30
N SER A 233 -0.36 -15.37 -14.59
CA SER A 233 -0.98 -14.38 -13.69
C SER A 233 -0.28 -14.24 -12.33
N GLY A 234 0.47 -15.25 -11.88
CA GLY A 234 1.00 -15.28 -10.51
C GLY A 234 -0.05 -15.58 -9.45
N ASP A 235 -1.24 -16.03 -9.85
CA ASP A 235 -2.28 -16.45 -8.92
C ASP A 235 -1.98 -17.82 -8.31
N VAL A 236 -1.88 -17.90 -6.98
CA VAL A 236 -1.62 -19.15 -6.27
C VAL A 236 -2.81 -20.12 -6.29
N TYR A 237 -4.01 -19.65 -6.69
CA TYR A 237 -5.22 -20.46 -6.78
C TYR A 237 -5.50 -21.00 -8.18
N ALA A 238 -4.79 -20.52 -9.20
CA ALA A 238 -4.91 -21.00 -10.57
C ALA A 238 -3.54 -21.44 -11.08
N ILE A 239 -3.17 -22.70 -10.80
CA ILE A 239 -1.81 -23.22 -11.07
C ILE A 239 -1.81 -24.41 -12.04
N HIS A 240 -2.98 -24.86 -12.47
CA HIS A 240 -3.14 -25.96 -13.42
C HIS A 240 -3.75 -25.47 -14.75
N PRO A 241 -3.40 -26.11 -15.88
CA PRO A 241 -4.02 -25.79 -17.17
C PRO A 241 -5.55 -25.83 -17.10
N GLY A 242 -6.19 -24.76 -17.56
CA GLY A 242 -7.65 -24.60 -17.51
C GLY A 242 -8.18 -23.94 -16.23
N ASP A 243 -7.36 -23.79 -15.18
CA ASP A 243 -7.73 -22.96 -14.04
C ASP A 243 -7.89 -21.50 -14.49
N ARG A 244 -9.00 -20.88 -14.09
CA ARG A 244 -9.25 -19.46 -14.35
C ARG A 244 -8.80 -18.64 -13.13
N PRO A 245 -7.90 -17.64 -13.27
CA PRO A 245 -7.41 -16.88 -12.12
C PRO A 245 -8.53 -16.19 -11.34
N TRP A 246 -8.39 -16.19 -10.02
CA TRP A 246 -9.21 -15.46 -9.07
C TRP A 246 -8.90 -13.96 -9.06
N ILE A 247 -7.68 -13.57 -9.41
CA ILE A 247 -7.24 -12.16 -9.46
C ILE A 247 -7.44 -11.49 -10.83
N SER A 248 -8.28 -12.06 -11.71
CA SER A 248 -8.46 -11.52 -13.06
C SER A 248 -9.06 -10.11 -13.09
N GLU A 249 -9.92 -9.75 -12.13
CA GLU A 249 -10.46 -8.39 -12.02
C GLU A 249 -9.36 -7.34 -11.78
N MET A 250 -8.29 -7.71 -11.06
CA MET A 250 -7.14 -6.84 -10.83
C MET A 250 -6.37 -6.59 -12.13
N TYR A 251 -6.19 -7.63 -12.95
CA TYR A 251 -5.63 -7.49 -14.30
C TYR A 251 -6.54 -6.70 -15.22
N GLY A 252 -7.85 -6.87 -15.09
CA GLY A 252 -8.84 -6.07 -15.79
C GLY A 252 -8.60 -4.58 -15.56
N TYR A 253 -8.48 -4.18 -14.29
CA TYR A 253 -8.16 -2.81 -13.92
C TYR A 253 -6.82 -2.36 -14.51
N ALA A 254 -5.75 -3.10 -14.25
CA ALA A 254 -4.40 -2.71 -14.65
C ALA A 254 -4.24 -2.59 -16.17
N PHE A 255 -4.82 -3.52 -16.93
CA PHE A 255 -4.82 -3.48 -18.40
C PHE A 255 -5.73 -2.39 -18.93
N GLY A 256 -6.91 -2.16 -18.33
CA GLY A 256 -7.79 -1.06 -18.71
C GLY A 256 -7.15 0.30 -18.48
N ALA A 257 -6.53 0.51 -17.32
CA ALA A 257 -5.79 1.74 -17.02
C ALA A 257 -4.68 1.97 -18.05
N ALA A 258 -3.84 0.96 -18.30
CA ALA A 258 -2.76 1.04 -19.26
C ALA A 258 -3.25 1.30 -20.69
N ASN A 259 -4.37 0.67 -21.10
CA ASN A 259 -5.00 0.89 -22.41
C ASN A 259 -5.45 2.34 -22.62
N HIS A 260 -5.80 3.02 -21.53
CA HIS A 260 -6.19 4.42 -21.50
C HIS A 260 -5.05 5.39 -21.11
N ASN A 261 -3.80 4.90 -21.08
CA ASN A 261 -2.61 5.68 -20.70
C ASN A 261 -2.71 6.29 -19.28
N VAL A 262 -3.40 5.59 -18.38
CA VAL A 262 -3.50 5.89 -16.95
C VAL A 262 -2.49 5.02 -16.22
N TRP A 263 -1.48 5.65 -15.62
CA TRP A 263 -0.40 4.97 -14.90
C TRP A 263 -0.50 5.22 -13.40
N HIS A 264 0.29 4.50 -12.63
CA HIS A 264 0.25 4.57 -11.17
C HIS A 264 1.60 4.90 -10.57
N LYS A 265 1.56 5.59 -9.43
CA LYS A 265 2.59 5.55 -8.40
C LYS A 265 2.17 4.60 -7.29
N TRP A 266 3.09 3.75 -6.82
CA TRP A 266 2.85 2.98 -5.60
C TRP A 266 2.77 3.89 -4.38
N ASP A 267 1.76 3.62 -3.57
CA ASP A 267 1.75 3.95 -2.16
C ASP A 267 1.92 2.64 -1.37
N THR A 268 2.95 2.57 -0.53
CA THR A 268 3.34 1.33 0.15
C THR A 268 3.02 1.32 1.64
N PHE A 269 2.47 2.41 2.17
CA PHE A 269 2.27 2.60 3.60
C PHE A 269 0.84 2.99 3.98
N SER A 270 0.04 3.58 3.08
CA SER A 270 -1.31 4.04 3.41
C SER A 270 -2.26 2.86 3.62
N MET A 271 -2.04 1.70 3.00
CA MET A 271 -2.86 0.50 3.22
C MET A 271 -2.06 -0.63 3.86
N ILE A 272 -2.63 -1.25 4.91
CA ILE A 272 -2.05 -2.42 5.56
C ILE A 272 -3.15 -3.42 5.94
N TYR A 273 -2.77 -4.67 6.21
CA TYR A 273 -3.64 -5.70 6.80
C TYR A 273 -3.44 -5.76 8.33
N PRO A 274 -4.48 -6.03 9.12
CA PRO A 274 -4.30 -6.31 10.53
C PRO A 274 -3.34 -7.49 10.73
N GLY A 275 -2.44 -7.37 11.71
CA GLY A 275 -1.40 -8.37 11.96
C GLY A 275 -0.16 -8.25 11.06
N TYR A 276 -0.07 -7.25 10.19
CA TYR A 276 1.14 -6.91 9.43
C TYR A 276 1.91 -5.78 10.15
N GLU A 277 3.24 -5.75 10.00
CA GLU A 277 4.10 -4.78 10.67
C GLU A 277 4.10 -3.41 9.94
N PRO A 278 3.66 -2.31 10.58
CA PRO A 278 3.60 -0.98 9.97
C PRO A 278 4.96 -0.27 9.93
N ARG A 279 5.92 -0.79 9.15
CA ARG A 279 7.30 -0.25 9.08
C ARG A 279 7.48 0.91 8.10
N GLU A 280 6.62 1.00 7.09
CA GLU A 280 6.80 1.92 5.96
C GLU A 280 6.10 3.28 6.15
N GLY A 281 5.34 3.45 7.23
CA GLY A 281 4.59 4.67 7.51
C GLY A 281 3.43 4.41 8.44
N ILE A 282 2.63 5.46 8.68
CA ILE A 282 1.39 5.37 9.43
C ILE A 282 0.25 4.98 8.47
N PRO A 283 -0.40 3.82 8.66
CA PRO A 283 -1.47 3.38 7.75
C PRO A 283 -2.69 4.28 7.79
N LYS A 284 -3.23 4.65 6.62
CA LYS A 284 -4.48 5.43 6.50
C LYS A 284 -5.71 4.54 6.31
N LEU A 285 -5.51 3.32 5.84
CA LEU A 285 -6.51 2.36 5.42
C LEU A 285 -6.15 0.98 5.94
N MET A 286 -7.11 0.32 6.58
CA MET A 286 -6.93 -1.03 7.11
C MET A 286 -7.76 -2.01 6.30
N HIS A 287 -7.12 -2.93 5.59
CA HIS A 287 -7.79 -3.97 4.80
C HIS A 287 -7.91 -5.25 5.64
N TYR A 288 -9.08 -5.53 6.20
CA TYR A 288 -9.29 -6.70 7.09
C TYR A 288 -9.72 -7.96 6.31
N GLY A 289 -9.19 -8.11 5.09
CA GLY A 289 -9.54 -9.19 4.17
C GLY A 289 -8.98 -10.57 4.51
N LEU A 290 -8.08 -10.66 5.50
CA LEU A 290 -7.33 -11.86 5.85
C LEU A 290 -7.53 -12.24 7.32
N LEU A 291 -7.25 -13.51 7.64
CA LEU A 291 -7.13 -13.96 9.03
C LEU A 291 -6.02 -13.18 9.75
N PHE A 292 -6.34 -12.67 10.93
CA PHE A 292 -5.35 -12.13 11.86
C PHE A 292 -5.63 -12.57 13.30
N GLU A 293 -4.61 -12.46 14.14
CA GLU A 293 -4.65 -12.85 15.56
C GLU A 293 -4.29 -11.63 16.42
N ILE A 294 -4.89 -11.55 17.61
CA ILE A 294 -4.54 -10.57 18.66
C ILE A 294 -4.12 -11.39 19.88
N GLY A 295 -2.82 -11.33 20.20
CA GLY A 295 -2.22 -12.25 21.17
C GLY A 295 -2.50 -13.73 20.83
N LYS A 296 -2.82 -14.54 21.84
CA LYS A 296 -3.03 -16.01 21.68
C LYS A 296 -4.50 -16.46 21.69
N ASN A 297 -5.39 -15.59 22.14
CA ASN A 297 -6.75 -15.97 22.53
C ASN A 297 -7.83 -15.38 21.63
N TYR A 298 -7.46 -14.49 20.73
CA TYR A 298 -8.38 -13.82 19.84
C TYR A 298 -7.89 -13.95 18.40
N SER A 299 -8.79 -14.36 17.51
CA SER A 299 -8.54 -14.40 16.07
C SER A 299 -9.78 -13.92 15.34
N PHE A 300 -9.56 -13.35 14.17
CA PHE A 300 -10.64 -12.86 13.33
C PHE A 300 -10.37 -13.20 11.88
N ASP A 301 -11.39 -13.71 11.22
CA ASP A 301 -11.48 -13.81 9.78
C ASP A 301 -12.88 -13.38 9.35
N LYS A 302 -12.95 -12.42 8.43
CA LYS A 302 -14.25 -11.94 7.90
C LYS A 302 -15.09 -13.08 7.34
N HIS A 303 -14.47 -14.12 6.75
CA HIS A 303 -15.16 -15.24 6.13
C HIS A 303 -15.89 -16.15 7.15
N TRP A 304 -15.71 -15.95 8.47
CA TRP A 304 -16.51 -16.63 9.50
C TRP A 304 -17.88 -15.99 9.75
N HIS A 305 -18.12 -14.82 9.15
CA HIS A 305 -19.26 -13.95 9.42
C HIS A 305 -20.14 -13.72 8.16
N TYR A 306 -20.22 -14.73 7.28
CA TYR A 306 -21.15 -14.71 6.14
C TYR A 306 -22.63 -14.65 6.56
N ASP A 307 -22.94 -15.20 7.73
CA ASP A 307 -24.26 -15.31 8.33
C ASP A 307 -24.51 -14.26 9.44
N PHE A 308 -23.69 -13.20 9.52
CA PHE A 308 -23.84 -12.14 10.50
C PHE A 308 -24.86 -11.10 10.02
N ASP A 309 -26.02 -11.04 10.68
CA ASP A 309 -27.07 -10.06 10.45
C ASP A 309 -26.90 -8.85 11.38
N VAL A 310 -26.38 -7.75 10.84
CA VAL A 310 -26.20 -6.48 11.56
C VAL A 310 -27.52 -5.73 11.81
N THR A 311 -28.64 -6.20 11.25
CA THR A 311 -29.92 -5.48 11.32
C THR A 311 -30.82 -5.92 12.47
N VAL A 312 -30.48 -7.04 13.12
CA VAL A 312 -31.25 -7.59 14.24
C VAL A 312 -31.09 -6.71 15.48
N CYS A 313 -32.18 -6.12 15.94
CA CYS A 313 -32.22 -5.38 17.20
C CYS A 313 -32.14 -6.30 18.43
N PRO A 314 -31.68 -5.81 19.58
CA PRO A 314 -31.63 -6.59 20.81
C PRO A 314 -33.03 -7.00 21.32
N PRO A 315 -33.15 -8.08 22.11
CA PRO A 315 -32.07 -8.76 22.83
C PRO A 315 -31.21 -9.70 21.95
N TRP A 316 -29.90 -9.53 22.00
CA TRP A 316 -28.90 -10.38 21.35
C TRP A 316 -28.43 -11.51 22.26
N ASP A 317 -28.11 -12.66 21.66
CA ASP A 317 -27.42 -13.73 22.36
C ASP A 317 -25.90 -13.47 22.41
N LEU A 318 -25.43 -13.00 23.57
CA LEU A 318 -24.03 -12.66 23.81
C LEU A 318 -23.23 -13.81 24.46
N LYS A 319 -23.81 -15.01 24.59
CA LYS A 319 -23.21 -16.13 25.33
C LYS A 319 -21.97 -16.73 24.67
N ASP A 320 -21.92 -16.75 23.34
CA ASP A 320 -20.78 -17.29 22.61
C ASP A 320 -19.68 -16.21 22.51
N PRO A 321 -18.51 -16.43 23.15
CA PRO A 321 -17.41 -15.47 23.14
C PRO A 321 -16.55 -15.55 21.87
N LYS A 322 -16.82 -16.49 20.97
CA LYS A 322 -16.02 -16.74 19.76
C LYS A 322 -16.78 -16.41 18.48
N ARG A 323 -18.09 -16.62 18.46
CA ARG A 323 -18.89 -16.39 17.27
C ARG A 323 -20.29 -15.91 17.62
N ARG A 324 -20.70 -14.81 16.99
CA ARG A 324 -22.06 -14.28 17.06
C ARG A 324 -22.59 -14.17 15.64
N THR A 325 -23.90 -14.32 15.46
CA THR A 325 -24.56 -14.20 14.15
C THR A 325 -25.38 -12.92 14.00
N HIS A 326 -25.39 -12.06 15.01
CA HIS A 326 -26.10 -10.79 14.99
C HIS A 326 -25.61 -9.84 16.08
N GLY A 327 -26.01 -8.57 15.99
CA GLY A 327 -25.72 -7.53 16.98
C GLY A 327 -24.31 -6.99 16.88
N ILE A 328 -23.40 -7.49 17.72
CA ILE A 328 -22.02 -6.99 17.87
C ILE A 328 -21.04 -8.17 17.82
N PHE A 329 -19.87 -8.03 17.18
CA PHE A 329 -18.84 -9.09 17.23
C PHE A 329 -18.32 -9.31 18.66
N PRO A 330 -17.75 -10.49 18.95
CA PRO A 330 -16.97 -10.67 20.17
C PRO A 330 -15.98 -9.53 20.38
N GLU A 331 -15.82 -9.09 21.63
CA GLU A 331 -14.94 -7.97 21.94
C GLU A 331 -13.47 -8.41 21.85
N PRO A 332 -12.60 -7.66 21.15
CA PRO A 332 -11.16 -7.89 21.22
C PRO A 332 -10.62 -7.55 22.61
N PRO A 333 -9.40 -7.99 22.94
CA PRO A 333 -8.70 -7.54 24.15
C PRO A 333 -8.63 -6.01 24.23
N ARG A 334 -8.73 -5.46 25.45
CA ARG A 334 -8.56 -4.02 25.66
C ARG A 334 -7.12 -3.58 25.39
N PRO A 335 -6.88 -2.40 24.80
CA PRO A 335 -5.53 -1.83 24.63
C PRO A 335 -4.70 -1.82 25.92
N SER A 336 -5.33 -1.51 27.06
CA SER A 336 -4.70 -1.54 28.39
C SER A 336 -4.18 -2.91 28.84
N SER A 337 -4.63 -4.00 28.22
CA SER A 337 -4.08 -5.34 28.48
C SER A 337 -2.76 -5.60 27.77
N LEU A 338 -2.40 -4.76 26.79
CA LEU A 338 -1.12 -4.85 26.09
C LEU A 338 -0.01 -4.20 26.92
N ARG A 339 1.19 -4.77 26.86
CA ARG A 339 2.39 -4.12 27.39
C ARG A 339 2.70 -2.92 26.50
N LYS A 340 2.53 -1.71 27.03
CA LYS A 340 2.95 -0.49 26.34
C LYS A 340 4.46 -0.52 26.07
N VAL A 341 4.83 -0.26 24.82
CA VAL A 341 6.21 -0.10 24.37
C VAL A 341 6.29 1.19 23.58
N PHE A 342 7.36 1.95 23.76
CA PHE A 342 7.65 3.15 22.98
C PHE A 342 9.06 3.07 22.40
N PRO A 343 9.29 3.61 21.20
CA PRO A 343 10.60 3.60 20.59
C PRO A 343 11.56 4.48 21.39
N LYS A 344 12.78 4.00 21.60
CA LYS A 344 13.88 4.79 22.16
C LYS A 344 14.79 5.23 21.01
N ASN A 345 15.17 6.50 21.03
CA ASN A 345 16.03 7.08 19.99
C ASN A 345 17.33 6.27 19.84
N GLY A 346 17.57 5.75 18.62
CA GLY A 346 18.78 5.00 18.26
C GLY A 346 18.80 3.53 18.68
N ASP A 347 17.74 3.00 19.30
CA ASP A 347 17.67 1.60 19.75
C ASP A 347 16.74 0.78 18.84
N MET A 348 17.33 0.00 17.92
CA MET A 348 16.57 -0.85 17.00
C MET A 348 15.74 -1.93 17.71
N ALA A 349 16.22 -2.49 18.82
CA ALA A 349 15.46 -3.51 19.55
C ALA A 349 14.19 -2.90 20.16
N SER A 350 14.29 -1.67 20.67
CA SER A 350 13.11 -0.92 21.12
C SER A 350 12.11 -0.64 19.99
N MET A 351 12.60 -0.45 18.76
CA MET A 351 11.75 -0.21 17.59
C MET A 351 11.00 -1.49 17.19
N ASP A 352 11.65 -2.65 17.16
CA ASP A 352 10.98 -3.92 16.84
C ASP A 352 9.90 -4.28 17.87
N ASP A 353 10.17 -4.08 19.16
CA ASP A 353 9.17 -4.25 20.22
C ASP A 353 8.00 -3.26 20.07
N PHE A 354 8.29 -2.00 19.70
CA PHE A 354 7.27 -0.99 19.42
C PHE A 354 6.39 -1.35 18.21
N ILE A 355 7.00 -1.78 17.10
CA ILE A 355 6.28 -2.21 15.89
C ILE A 355 5.36 -3.40 16.21
N GLY A 356 5.83 -4.33 17.05
CA GLY A 356 4.99 -5.43 17.58
C GLY A 356 3.78 -4.93 18.37
N TYR A 357 3.98 -3.96 19.28
CA TYR A 357 2.90 -3.34 20.04
C TYR A 357 1.91 -2.57 19.15
N TYR A 358 2.41 -1.75 18.22
CA TYR A 358 1.58 -0.95 17.33
C TYR A 358 0.75 -1.82 16.38
N LYS A 359 1.31 -2.92 15.87
CA LYS A 359 0.59 -3.94 15.09
C LYS A 359 -0.62 -4.52 15.84
N GLU A 360 -0.46 -4.86 17.12
CA GLU A 360 -1.55 -5.39 17.95
C GLU A 360 -2.63 -4.32 18.19
N LEU A 361 -2.23 -3.06 18.45
CA LEU A 361 -3.18 -1.94 18.56
C LEU A 361 -4.00 -1.74 17.29
N LEU A 362 -3.38 -1.79 16.11
CA LEU A 362 -4.06 -1.66 14.82
C LEU A 362 -5.11 -2.77 14.60
N ALA A 363 -4.80 -4.00 15.03
CA ALA A 363 -5.75 -5.11 14.97
C ALA A 363 -6.93 -4.92 15.94
N ILE A 364 -6.67 -4.42 17.16
CA ILE A 364 -7.74 -4.07 18.13
C ILE A 364 -8.62 -2.95 17.58
N GLU A 365 -8.02 -1.87 17.08
CA GLU A 365 -8.72 -0.71 16.52
C GLU A 365 -9.67 -1.11 15.38
N THR A 366 -9.25 -2.05 14.52
CA THR A 366 -10.08 -2.58 13.43
C THR A 366 -11.42 -3.11 13.96
N LEU A 367 -11.38 -3.98 14.96
CA LEU A 367 -12.58 -4.60 15.53
C LEU A 367 -13.38 -3.65 16.41
N ALA A 368 -12.70 -2.79 17.17
CA ALA A 368 -13.35 -1.75 17.94
C ALA A 368 -14.13 -0.78 17.02
N THR A 369 -13.58 -0.45 15.85
CA THR A 369 -14.24 0.39 14.84
C THR A 369 -15.46 -0.30 14.26
N LEU A 370 -15.38 -1.59 13.91
CA LEU A 370 -16.52 -2.35 13.38
C LEU A 370 -17.65 -2.45 14.41
N ASN A 371 -17.34 -2.76 15.68
CA ASN A 371 -18.35 -2.81 16.73
C ASN A 371 -18.97 -1.44 17.02
N ALA A 372 -18.17 -0.36 17.00
CA ALA A 372 -18.68 1.01 17.14
C ALA A 372 -19.62 1.38 15.98
N ALA A 373 -19.28 0.97 14.75
CA ALA A 373 -20.14 1.13 13.57
C ALA A 373 -21.48 0.42 13.73
N PHE A 374 -21.46 -0.82 14.23
CA PHE A 374 -22.69 -1.55 14.51
C PHE A 374 -23.53 -0.83 15.58
N CYS A 375 -22.91 -0.30 16.64
CA CYS A 375 -23.63 0.49 17.63
C CYS A 375 -24.23 1.78 17.06
N ASP A 376 -23.54 2.53 16.21
CA ASP A 376 -24.10 3.70 15.51
C ASP A 376 -25.35 3.31 14.70
N TYR A 377 -25.26 2.18 13.97
CA TYR A 377 -26.40 1.64 13.22
C TYR A 377 -27.59 1.30 14.13
N HIS A 378 -27.39 0.53 15.20
CA HIS A 378 -28.47 0.10 16.09
C HIS A 378 -29.09 1.27 16.86
N ILE A 379 -28.30 2.24 17.32
CA ILE A 379 -28.81 3.47 17.96
C ILE A 379 -29.75 4.24 17.01
N SER A 380 -29.49 4.17 15.71
CA SER A 380 -30.27 4.89 14.70
C SER A 380 -31.51 4.13 14.21
N HIS A 381 -31.58 2.80 14.39
CA HIS A 381 -32.62 1.96 13.79
C HIS A 381 -33.42 1.09 14.76
N CYS A 382 -32.94 0.90 15.99
CA CYS A 382 -33.59 0.05 16.99
C CYS A 382 -34.30 0.85 18.08
N PRO A 383 -35.37 0.30 18.67
CA PRO A 383 -35.98 0.89 19.85
C PRO A 383 -35.01 0.90 21.04
N PRO A 384 -35.13 1.88 21.96
CA PRO A 384 -34.41 1.86 23.23
C PRO A 384 -34.58 0.54 23.99
N SER A 385 -33.48 -0.02 24.47
CA SER A 385 -33.47 -1.17 25.38
C SER A 385 -32.27 -1.12 26.31
N GLU A 386 -32.39 -1.75 27.48
CA GLU A 386 -31.31 -1.79 28.48
C GLU A 386 -30.05 -2.48 27.93
N GLN A 387 -30.21 -3.55 27.13
CA GLN A 387 -29.08 -4.25 26.52
C GLN A 387 -28.38 -3.39 25.46
N LEU A 388 -29.13 -2.64 24.63
CA LEU A 388 -28.53 -1.72 23.65
C LEU A 388 -27.68 -0.65 24.35
N VAL A 389 -28.23 -0.04 25.41
CA VAL A 389 -27.54 0.99 26.20
C VAL A 389 -26.28 0.43 26.87
N SER A 390 -26.38 -0.70 27.54
CA SER A 390 -25.25 -1.27 28.27
C SER A 390 -24.14 -1.77 27.35
N VAL A 391 -24.47 -2.51 26.29
CA VAL A 391 -23.47 -3.04 25.35
C VAL A 391 -22.79 -1.92 24.58
N CYS A 392 -23.53 -0.97 24.02
CA CYS A 392 -22.92 0.09 23.22
C CYS A 392 -22.09 1.07 24.04
N LYS A 393 -22.37 1.21 25.35
CA LYS A 393 -21.51 1.95 26.27
C LYS A 393 -20.12 1.31 26.39
N GLU A 394 -20.06 -0.02 26.55
CA GLU A 394 -18.78 -0.75 26.63
C GLU A 394 -18.04 -0.73 25.30
N VAL A 395 -18.77 -0.87 24.18
CA VAL A 395 -18.21 -0.77 22.82
C VAL A 395 -17.56 0.60 22.58
N PHE A 396 -18.24 1.70 22.91
CA PHE A 396 -17.68 3.04 22.76
C PHE A 396 -16.51 3.29 23.70
N SER A 397 -16.55 2.77 24.93
CA SER A 397 -15.41 2.82 25.85
C SER A 397 -14.18 2.15 25.25
N LEU A 398 -14.32 0.95 24.67
CA LEU A 398 -13.22 0.23 24.01
C LEU A 398 -12.71 0.97 22.76
N TYR A 399 -13.63 1.50 21.95
CA TYR A 399 -13.28 2.28 20.76
C TYR A 399 -12.46 3.53 21.10
N ASN A 400 -12.89 4.29 22.10
CA ASN A 400 -12.18 5.49 22.53
C ASN A 400 -10.82 5.14 23.16
N GLU A 401 -10.75 4.09 23.98
CA GLU A 401 -9.47 3.59 24.53
C GLU A 401 -8.49 3.20 23.40
N ALA A 402 -8.98 2.49 22.37
CA ALA A 402 -8.15 2.11 21.23
C ALA A 402 -7.62 3.34 20.47
N ARG A 403 -8.47 4.35 20.24
CA ARG A 403 -8.06 5.61 19.62
C ARG A 403 -7.00 6.36 20.43
N GLU A 404 -7.18 6.46 21.75
CA GLU A 404 -6.21 7.12 22.62
C GLU A 404 -4.84 6.43 22.57
N PHE A 405 -4.81 5.10 22.64
CA PHE A 405 -3.56 4.33 22.58
C PHE A 405 -2.89 4.41 21.20
N ILE A 406 -3.68 4.39 20.11
CA ILE A 406 -3.19 4.60 18.75
C ILE A 406 -2.61 6.01 18.59
N GLN A 407 -3.30 7.03 19.09
CA GLN A 407 -2.81 8.41 19.06
C GLN A 407 -1.48 8.56 19.77
N GLU A 408 -1.34 7.97 20.96
CA GLU A 408 -0.10 7.98 21.73
C GLU A 408 1.03 7.24 20.99
N ALA A 409 0.75 6.05 20.44
CA ALA A 409 1.71 5.26 19.69
C ALA A 409 2.17 6.00 18.42
N GLU A 410 1.23 6.52 17.62
CA GLU A 410 1.52 7.23 16.38
C GLU A 410 2.24 8.55 16.67
N ALA A 411 1.90 9.30 17.72
CA ALA A 411 2.65 10.51 18.10
C ALA A 411 4.12 10.20 18.43
N SER A 412 4.41 9.03 19.00
CA SER A 412 5.79 8.59 19.26
C SER A 412 6.53 8.10 18.01
N TYR A 413 5.79 7.74 16.95
CA TYR A 413 6.32 7.13 15.72
C TYR A 413 6.35 8.08 14.52
N ASP A 414 5.56 9.16 14.54
CA ASP A 414 5.37 10.09 13.43
C ASP A 414 6.65 10.90 13.14
N CYS A 415 7.43 11.26 14.15
CA CYS A 415 8.68 12.03 13.99
C CYS A 415 9.86 11.14 13.55
N GLN A 416 9.80 10.62 12.32
CA GLN A 416 10.92 9.91 11.70
C GLN A 416 10.92 10.10 10.17
N ASP A 417 11.91 9.50 9.52
CA ASP A 417 11.99 9.42 8.08
C ASP A 417 11.60 8.00 7.65
N PHE A 418 10.49 7.88 6.93
CA PHE A 418 10.00 6.61 6.43
C PHE A 418 10.65 6.22 5.10
N HIS A 419 11.34 7.15 4.46
CA HIS A 419 12.01 6.92 3.19
C HIS A 419 13.54 7.12 3.30
N PRO A 420 14.35 6.21 2.73
CA PRO A 420 15.82 6.31 2.83
C PRO A 420 16.42 7.53 2.12
N LYS A 421 15.69 8.14 1.17
CA LYS A 421 16.12 9.32 0.41
C LYS A 421 15.70 10.66 1.01
N CYS A 422 15.13 10.69 2.21
CA CYS A 422 14.68 11.95 2.81
C CYS A 422 15.79 13.01 2.86
N GLU A 423 17.03 12.64 3.25
CA GLU A 423 18.18 13.56 3.30
C GLU A 423 18.54 14.12 1.91
N GLU A 424 18.64 13.26 0.91
CA GLU A 424 18.90 13.63 -0.50
C GLU A 424 17.83 14.60 -1.04
N TRP A 425 16.56 14.35 -0.71
CA TRP A 425 15.44 15.20 -1.10
C TRP A 425 15.45 16.54 -0.37
N LYS A 426 15.84 16.58 0.91
CA LYS A 426 16.07 17.84 1.62
C LYS A 426 17.16 18.68 0.95
N GLU A 427 18.29 18.08 0.61
CA GLU A 427 19.37 18.76 -0.12
C GLU A 427 18.90 19.31 -1.47
N SER A 428 17.94 18.63 -2.11
CA SER A 428 17.30 19.06 -3.36
C SER A 428 16.22 20.15 -3.18
N GLY A 429 15.93 20.55 -1.94
CA GLY A 429 14.91 21.56 -1.61
C GLY A 429 13.47 21.03 -1.55
N GLU A 430 13.27 19.71 -1.51
CA GLU A 430 11.94 19.09 -1.54
C GLU A 430 11.10 19.41 -0.30
N CYS A 431 11.70 19.69 0.86
CA CYS A 431 10.96 20.10 2.05
C CYS A 431 10.07 21.33 1.83
N THR A 432 10.41 22.17 0.85
CA THR A 432 9.62 23.33 0.44
C THR A 432 8.88 23.09 -0.87
N LYS A 433 9.51 22.43 -1.85
CA LYS A 433 8.89 22.17 -3.16
C LYS A 433 7.74 21.16 -3.09
N ASN A 434 7.84 20.19 -2.19
CA ASN A 434 6.91 19.09 -2.01
C ASN A 434 6.58 18.95 -0.52
N GLU A 435 6.21 20.07 0.11
CA GLU A 435 6.00 20.16 1.55
C GLU A 435 5.03 19.09 2.06
N ASN A 436 3.94 18.80 1.35
CA ASN A 436 2.94 17.82 1.79
C ASN A 436 3.50 16.40 1.89
N TYR A 437 4.20 15.93 0.85
CA TYR A 437 4.79 14.60 0.87
C TYR A 437 5.91 14.51 1.90
N MET A 438 6.78 15.52 1.95
CA MET A 438 7.92 15.55 2.86
C MET A 438 7.48 15.69 4.32
N THR A 439 6.37 16.36 4.57
CA THR A 439 5.79 16.45 5.91
C THR A 439 5.15 15.12 6.31
N GLU A 440 4.64 14.27 5.41
CA GLU A 440 4.18 12.93 5.82
C GLU A 440 5.30 11.89 5.96
N ASN A 441 6.32 11.95 5.10
CA ASN A 441 7.27 10.86 4.92
C ASN A 441 8.68 11.16 5.45
N CYS A 442 9.01 12.44 5.63
CA CYS A 442 10.35 12.94 5.95
C CYS A 442 10.32 14.01 7.05
N ARG A 443 9.45 13.83 8.06
CA ARG A 443 9.22 14.83 9.13
C ARG A 443 10.49 15.21 9.86
N LYS A 444 11.28 14.20 10.19
CA LYS A 444 12.52 14.38 10.94
C LYS A 444 13.52 15.15 10.10
N THR A 445 13.77 14.69 8.89
CA THR A 445 14.70 15.35 7.98
C THR A 445 14.26 16.80 7.70
N CYS A 446 12.98 17.06 7.44
CA CYS A 446 12.50 18.42 7.13
C CYS A 446 12.24 19.32 8.37
N ASP A 447 12.65 18.89 9.56
CA ASP A 447 12.50 19.64 10.82
C ASP A 447 11.01 19.99 11.12
N LYS A 448 10.07 19.11 10.73
CA LYS A 448 8.62 19.30 10.87
C LYS A 448 8.01 18.53 12.05
N CYS A 449 8.80 17.87 12.88
CA CYS A 449 8.30 17.07 14.01
C CYS A 449 7.47 17.85 15.04
N ASN A 450 7.70 19.17 15.18
CA ASN A 450 6.92 20.02 16.09
C ASN A 450 5.57 20.45 15.48
N LYS A 451 5.32 20.15 14.19
CA LYS A 451 4.02 20.29 13.56
C LYS A 451 3.30 18.94 13.65
N ILE A 452 2.64 18.70 14.77
CA ILE A 452 1.65 17.62 14.83
C ILE A 452 0.48 18.11 13.98
N GLU A 453 0.49 17.80 12.69
CA GLU A 453 -0.73 17.89 11.90
C GLU A 453 -1.79 17.06 12.64
N LYS A 454 -2.91 17.69 13.00
CA LYS A 454 -4.06 16.98 13.57
C LYS A 454 -4.67 16.09 12.47
N PHE A 455 -3.99 15.00 12.11
CA PHE A 455 -4.57 13.96 11.25
C PHE A 455 -5.69 13.21 11.93
N PHE A 456 -5.72 13.24 13.26
CA PHE A 456 -6.83 12.75 14.04
C PHE A 456 -7.93 13.79 14.00
N PRO A 457 -9.08 13.50 13.35
CA PRO A 457 -10.26 14.31 13.55
C PRO A 457 -10.56 14.32 15.05
N GLU A 458 -11.00 15.47 15.57
CA GLU A 458 -11.60 15.56 16.91
C GLU A 458 -12.92 14.77 17.01
N THR A 459 -13.34 14.11 15.93
CA THR A 459 -14.51 13.23 15.87
C THR A 459 -14.38 12.09 16.88
N THR A 460 -15.20 12.16 17.91
CA THR A 460 -15.33 11.18 19.00
C THR A 460 -16.73 10.55 18.98
N THR A 461 -16.96 9.51 19.77
CA THR A 461 -18.30 8.91 19.94
C THR A 461 -19.23 9.77 20.80
N LYS A 462 -18.83 10.98 21.21
CA LYS A 462 -19.58 11.83 22.14
C LYS A 462 -21.04 12.03 21.74
N GLU A 463 -21.31 12.32 20.46
CA GLU A 463 -22.68 12.47 19.96
C GLU A 463 -23.50 11.16 20.07
N LEU A 464 -22.84 10.02 19.88
CA LEU A 464 -23.48 8.70 20.02
C LEU A 464 -23.73 8.34 21.48
N GLU A 465 -22.80 8.69 22.37
CA GLU A 465 -22.94 8.53 23.81
C GLU A 465 -24.07 9.43 24.36
N GLU A 466 -24.24 10.64 23.84
CA GLU A 466 -25.36 11.52 24.17
C GLU A 466 -26.70 10.93 23.71
N LYS A 467 -26.76 10.34 22.50
CA LYS A 467 -27.95 9.59 22.04
C LYS A 467 -28.24 8.40 22.96
N LEU A 468 -27.20 7.65 23.36
CA LEU A 468 -27.32 6.51 24.27
C LEU A 468 -27.83 6.93 25.65
N ALA A 469 -27.35 8.07 26.17
CA ALA A 469 -27.81 8.66 27.42
C ALA A 469 -29.28 9.10 27.34
N LYS A 470 -29.73 9.61 26.18
CA LYS A 470 -31.15 9.91 25.94
C LYS A 470 -32.00 8.63 25.97
N MET A 471 -31.58 7.58 25.27
CA MET A 471 -32.26 6.27 25.29
C MET A 471 -32.33 5.70 26.71
N SER A 472 -31.26 5.84 27.50
CA SER A 472 -31.24 5.42 28.91
C SER A 472 -32.25 6.18 29.78
N LYS A 473 -32.53 7.46 29.50
CA LYS A 473 -33.54 8.25 30.21
C LYS A 473 -34.96 7.84 29.83
N GLU A 474 -35.19 7.52 28.56
CA GLU A 474 -36.50 7.05 28.06
C GLU A 474 -36.92 5.70 28.66
N LEU A 475 -35.95 4.88 29.08
CA LEU A 475 -36.18 3.61 29.78
C LEU A 475 -36.49 3.78 31.27
N GLN A 476 -36.32 4.98 31.83
CA GLN A 476 -36.71 5.23 33.22
C GLN A 476 -38.24 5.25 33.31
N PRO A 477 -38.84 4.58 34.30
CA PRO A 477 -40.29 4.64 34.47
C PRO A 477 -40.72 6.10 34.63
N LEU A 478 -41.74 6.51 33.86
CA LEU A 478 -42.40 7.80 34.04
C LEU A 478 -42.76 7.92 35.52
N SER A 479 -42.15 8.87 36.23
CA SER A 479 -42.52 9.18 37.61
C SER A 479 -44.02 9.46 37.63
N GLU A 480 -44.78 8.70 38.43
CA GLU A 480 -46.21 8.91 38.61
C GLU A 480 -46.45 10.39 38.95
N ASP A 481 -47.24 11.08 38.12
CA ASP A 481 -47.66 12.45 38.39
C ASP A 481 -48.54 12.43 39.65
N PRO A 482 -48.19 13.13 40.75
CA PRO A 482 -48.87 12.98 42.03
C PRO A 482 -50.37 13.34 42.04
N ASP A 483 -50.89 14.01 41.02
CA ASP A 483 -52.22 14.62 41.04
C ASP A 483 -53.34 13.82 40.33
N ASN A 484 -53.10 12.60 39.85
CA ASN A 484 -54.18 11.74 39.33
C ASN A 484 -54.69 10.72 40.36
N LYS A 485 -55.24 11.23 41.47
CA LYS A 485 -56.32 10.55 42.20
C LYS A 485 -57.66 11.10 41.72
N ALA A 486 -58.52 10.19 41.29
CA ALA A 486 -59.94 10.35 40.94
C ALA A 486 -60.26 10.69 39.46
N GLY A 487 -60.90 9.74 38.78
CA GLY A 487 -61.58 10.01 37.51
C GLY A 487 -61.73 8.79 36.62
N ALA A 488 -62.68 7.91 36.93
CA ALA A 488 -63.15 6.89 36.00
C ALA A 488 -63.78 7.53 34.75
N GLY A 489 -63.42 7.06 33.56
CA GLY A 489 -64.22 7.29 32.35
C GLY A 489 -63.46 7.42 31.03
N SER A 490 -63.75 6.48 30.13
CA SER A 490 -63.73 6.58 28.66
C SER A 490 -62.43 6.28 27.88
N ALA A 491 -62.47 5.07 27.31
CA ALA A 491 -62.05 4.56 25.99
C ALA A 491 -61.14 5.39 25.04
N PRO A 492 -60.32 4.70 24.21
CA PRO A 492 -59.04 5.23 23.70
C PRO A 492 -59.18 5.98 22.36
N LYS A 493 -58.37 7.02 22.19
CA LYS A 493 -58.12 7.68 20.90
C LYS A 493 -56.63 7.65 20.55
N THR A 494 -56.36 6.80 19.56
CA THR A 494 -55.52 7.03 18.38
C THR A 494 -54.08 7.51 18.58
N GLU A 495 -53.17 6.59 18.25
CA GLU A 495 -51.76 6.77 17.96
C GLU A 495 -51.48 8.02 17.10
N SER A 496 -50.61 8.90 17.58
CA SER A 496 -49.86 9.82 16.73
C SER A 496 -48.39 9.38 16.75
N PRO A 497 -47.76 9.08 15.60
CA PRO A 497 -46.39 8.57 15.57
C PRO A 497 -45.39 9.65 15.94
N LEU A 498 -44.46 9.31 16.83
CA LEU A 498 -43.28 10.10 17.17
C LEU A 498 -42.39 10.27 15.92
N VAL A 499 -42.28 11.51 15.45
CA VAL A 499 -41.35 11.91 14.39
C VAL A 499 -39.96 12.06 15.00
N ILE A 500 -39.06 11.12 14.70
CA ILE A 500 -37.64 11.21 15.02
C ILE A 500 -36.97 12.16 13.99
N PRO A 501 -36.24 13.21 14.42
CA PRO A 501 -35.57 14.12 13.48
C PRO A 501 -34.42 13.41 12.74
N LYS A 502 -34.51 13.32 11.41
CA LYS A 502 -33.38 12.95 10.55
C LYS A 502 -32.41 14.14 10.48
N GLN A 503 -31.14 13.92 10.79
CA GLN A 503 -30.08 14.86 10.41
C GLN A 503 -29.90 14.79 8.88
N GLU A 504 -30.03 15.94 8.23
CA GLU A 504 -30.01 16.09 6.78
C GLU A 504 -28.57 16.31 6.27
N GLN A 505 -27.92 15.24 5.83
CA GLN A 505 -27.48 15.25 4.43
C GLN A 505 -28.51 14.41 3.68
N PRO A 506 -29.04 14.84 2.52
CA PRO A 506 -30.05 14.09 1.82
C PRO A 506 -29.43 12.79 1.29
N VAL A 507 -29.49 11.72 2.10
CA VAL A 507 -29.19 10.37 1.66
C VAL A 507 -30.26 10.00 0.65
N ALA A 508 -29.88 9.98 -0.61
CA ALA A 508 -30.76 9.59 -1.70
C ALA A 508 -30.26 8.27 -2.27
N ILE A 509 -31.18 7.32 -2.45
CA ILE A 509 -31.01 6.37 -3.56
C ILE A 509 -30.94 7.27 -4.79
N ILE A 510 -29.79 7.32 -5.45
CA ILE A 510 -29.63 8.19 -6.62
C ILE A 510 -30.54 7.60 -7.71
N PRO A 511 -31.60 8.30 -8.12
CA PRO A 511 -32.52 7.77 -9.11
C PRO A 511 -31.78 7.60 -10.43
N ARG A 512 -32.06 6.49 -11.13
CA ARG A 512 -31.56 6.29 -12.50
C ARG A 512 -32.20 7.36 -13.39
N ASN A 513 -31.40 8.07 -14.18
CA ASN A 513 -31.96 8.85 -15.29
C ASN A 513 -32.65 7.85 -16.24
N GLU A 514 -33.97 7.96 -16.37
CA GLU A 514 -34.79 6.96 -17.07
C GLU A 514 -34.41 6.86 -18.56
N VAL A 515 -33.92 5.69 -18.97
CA VAL A 515 -33.97 5.21 -20.36
C VAL A 515 -34.60 3.79 -20.33
N PRO A 516 -35.51 3.43 -21.26
CA PRO A 516 -36.42 2.30 -21.06
C PRO A 516 -35.75 0.90 -21.16
N PRO A 517 -36.33 -0.13 -20.49
CA PRO A 517 -35.68 -1.41 -20.27
C PRO A 517 -35.72 -2.37 -21.46
N LYS A 518 -34.69 -3.23 -21.59
CA LYS A 518 -34.65 -4.39 -22.50
C LYS A 518 -34.89 -5.70 -21.71
N GLN A 519 -35.70 -6.57 -22.29
CA GLN A 519 -36.28 -7.79 -21.69
C GLN A 519 -35.28 -8.93 -21.35
N GLU A 520 -35.52 -9.50 -20.17
CA GLU A 520 -35.48 -10.90 -19.69
C GLU A 520 -34.60 -11.99 -20.36
N VAL A 521 -33.85 -12.71 -19.50
CA VAL A 521 -33.72 -14.19 -19.55
C VAL A 521 -33.75 -14.76 -18.12
N ARG A 522 -34.58 -15.79 -17.93
CA ARG A 522 -34.86 -16.50 -16.67
C ARG A 522 -33.88 -17.66 -16.46
N ALA A 523 -33.18 -17.72 -15.33
CA ALA A 523 -32.42 -18.90 -14.90
C ALA A 523 -32.59 -19.13 -13.38
N SER A 524 -32.83 -20.39 -13.02
CA SER A 524 -33.14 -20.88 -11.68
C SER A 524 -31.89 -21.25 -10.86
N SER A 525 -31.85 -20.83 -9.60
CA SER A 525 -30.72 -20.97 -8.65
C SER A 525 -30.69 -22.30 -7.87
N PRO A 526 -29.50 -22.91 -7.69
CA PRO A 526 -29.15 -23.67 -6.49
C PRO A 526 -27.95 -23.06 -5.73
N ALA A 527 -27.74 -23.57 -4.52
CA ALA A 527 -27.00 -22.98 -3.39
C ALA A 527 -25.61 -22.36 -3.67
N MET A 528 -25.38 -21.23 -3.00
CA MET A 528 -24.22 -20.33 -3.01
C MET A 528 -22.91 -21.04 -2.61
N GLN A 529 -21.92 -21.03 -3.50
CA GLN A 529 -20.51 -21.14 -3.10
C GLN A 529 -19.91 -19.72 -3.14
N SER A 530 -19.58 -19.19 -1.96
CA SER A 530 -18.83 -17.94 -1.78
C SER A 530 -17.32 -18.19 -1.64
N SER A 531 -16.58 -17.11 -1.81
CA SER A 531 -15.19 -17.03 -2.26
C SER A 531 -14.12 -17.25 -1.18
N PRO A 532 -12.95 -17.83 -1.52
CA PRO A 532 -11.72 -17.71 -0.74
C PRO A 532 -10.94 -16.40 -1.04
N PRO A 533 -10.07 -15.94 -0.12
CA PRO A 533 -9.38 -14.65 -0.22
C PRO A 533 -8.37 -14.59 -1.37
N PRO A 534 -8.11 -13.40 -1.97
CA PRO A 534 -6.96 -13.19 -2.85
C PRO A 534 -5.62 -13.32 -2.09
N SER A 535 -4.54 -13.60 -2.83
CA SER A 535 -3.20 -13.80 -2.26
C SER A 535 -2.68 -12.54 -1.57
N PRO A 536 -2.10 -12.62 -0.37
CA PRO A 536 -1.43 -11.47 0.24
C PRO A 536 -0.15 -11.10 -0.52
N PRO A 537 0.22 -9.80 -0.58
CA PRO A 537 1.57 -9.42 -0.96
C PRO A 537 2.59 -9.94 0.08
N PRO A 538 3.81 -10.31 -0.33
CA PRO A 538 4.85 -10.73 0.61
C PRO A 538 5.22 -9.61 1.57
N ALA A 539 5.53 -9.97 2.83
CA ALA A 539 6.10 -9.04 3.81
C ALA A 539 7.39 -8.41 3.23
N SER A 540 7.48 -7.09 3.36
CA SER A 540 8.38 -6.16 2.68
C SER A 540 9.77 -6.71 2.26
N PRO A 541 10.10 -6.70 0.95
CA PRO A 541 11.49 -6.66 0.46
C PRO A 541 12.02 -5.21 0.44
N PRO A 542 13.35 -4.98 0.33
CA PRO A 542 13.95 -3.64 0.48
C PRO A 542 13.35 -2.58 -0.48
N PRO A 543 13.41 -1.30 -0.09
CA PRO A 543 12.70 -0.21 -0.77
C PRO A 543 13.09 -0.10 -2.24
N VAL A 544 12.06 0.15 -3.07
CA VAL A 544 12.15 0.30 -4.52
C VAL A 544 12.28 1.79 -4.86
N ASP A 545 13.14 2.09 -5.84
CA ASP A 545 13.27 3.43 -6.41
C ASP A 545 11.92 3.91 -6.99
N SER A 546 11.23 4.78 -6.25
CA SER A 546 10.23 5.71 -6.79
C SER A 546 10.92 6.69 -7.76
N PRO A 547 10.18 7.32 -8.69
CA PRO A 547 10.79 8.00 -9.83
C PRO A 547 11.50 9.26 -9.33
N PRO A 548 12.61 9.68 -9.97
CA PRO A 548 13.34 10.86 -9.53
C PRO A 548 12.45 12.11 -9.63
N PRO A 549 12.61 13.10 -8.74
CA PRO A 549 11.98 14.41 -8.89
C PRO A 549 12.38 14.99 -10.25
N MET A 550 11.45 15.73 -10.87
CA MET A 550 11.55 16.27 -12.24
C MET A 550 12.95 16.80 -12.51
N SER A 551 13.75 16.01 -13.22
CA SER A 551 15.10 16.42 -13.59
C SER A 551 14.98 17.46 -14.71
N PRO A 552 15.79 18.52 -14.72
CA PRO A 552 15.87 19.44 -15.85
C PRO A 552 16.27 18.68 -17.13
N PRO A 553 15.90 19.22 -18.32
CA PRO A 553 15.88 18.45 -19.58
C PRO A 553 17.24 17.84 -19.93
N PRO A 554 17.23 16.63 -20.53
CA PRO A 554 18.44 15.83 -20.73
C PRO A 554 19.39 16.44 -21.76
N GLU A 555 20.67 16.49 -21.40
CA GLU A 555 21.77 16.80 -22.29
C GLU A 555 22.12 15.60 -23.18
N SER A 556 22.56 15.88 -24.41
CA SER A 556 22.63 14.94 -25.54
C SER A 556 23.67 13.83 -25.37
N PRO A 557 23.45 12.63 -25.95
CA PRO A 557 24.26 11.45 -25.67
C PRO A 557 25.60 11.45 -26.43
N SER A 558 26.66 11.02 -25.75
CA SER A 558 28.00 10.74 -26.29
C SER A 558 28.24 9.21 -26.45
N PRO A 559 29.16 8.77 -27.34
CA PRO A 559 29.06 7.47 -28.01
C PRO A 559 29.75 6.29 -27.30
N ASP A 560 29.28 5.10 -27.68
CA ASP A 560 29.61 3.77 -27.16
C ASP A 560 31.10 3.42 -27.05
N LYS A 561 31.49 2.84 -25.90
CA LYS A 561 32.80 2.22 -25.66
C LYS A 561 32.68 0.69 -25.57
N PRO A 562 33.64 -0.10 -26.08
CA PRO A 562 33.49 -1.54 -26.28
C PRO A 562 33.71 -2.38 -24.99
N PRO A 563 33.28 -3.65 -24.97
CA PRO A 563 33.15 -4.46 -23.74
C PRO A 563 34.50 -5.02 -23.22
N PRO A 564 34.66 -5.19 -21.89
CA PRO A 564 35.93 -5.55 -21.28
C PRO A 564 36.21 -7.07 -21.23
N LYS A 565 37.50 -7.42 -21.19
CA LYS A 565 38.03 -8.79 -21.20
C LYS A 565 38.10 -9.42 -19.80
N VAL A 566 37.57 -10.63 -19.67
CA VAL A 566 37.61 -11.47 -18.46
C VAL A 566 38.98 -12.13 -18.32
N VAL A 567 39.69 -11.89 -17.20
CA VAL A 567 40.97 -12.57 -16.89
C VAL A 567 40.74 -13.60 -15.78
N THR A 568 41.00 -14.87 -16.09
CA THR A 568 40.87 -16.01 -15.18
C THR A 568 42.18 -16.18 -14.39
N ARG A 569 42.16 -16.02 -13.06
CA ARG A 569 43.26 -16.46 -12.19
C ARG A 569 42.87 -17.69 -11.37
N LYS A 570 43.84 -18.61 -11.27
CA LYS A 570 43.76 -19.92 -10.63
C LYS A 570 43.69 -19.79 -9.11
N ALA A 571 42.79 -20.56 -8.51
CA ALA A 571 42.49 -20.58 -7.08
C ALA A 571 43.72 -20.90 -6.22
N LEU A 572 43.96 -20.08 -5.20
CA LEU A 572 44.88 -20.37 -4.08
C LEU A 572 44.15 -20.12 -2.76
N ALA A 573 44.11 -21.21 -1.97
CA ALA A 573 44.07 -21.30 -0.51
C ALA A 573 42.82 -20.81 0.30
N ASP A 574 41.94 -21.79 0.58
CA ASP A 574 41.47 -22.26 1.91
C ASP A 574 39.92 -22.43 1.99
N PRO A 575 39.38 -23.68 2.03
CA PRO A 575 37.99 -23.96 1.71
C PRO A 575 37.08 -23.91 2.94
N LYS A 576 36.77 -22.71 3.43
CA LYS A 576 35.49 -22.50 4.13
C LYS A 576 34.43 -22.21 3.09
N LYS A 577 33.76 -23.28 2.61
CA LYS A 577 32.71 -23.29 1.57
C LYS A 577 31.80 -22.06 1.62
N VAL A 578 32.13 -21.02 0.85
CA VAL A 578 31.17 -19.97 0.54
C VAL A 578 30.13 -20.60 -0.38
N THR A 579 28.89 -20.69 0.08
CA THR A 579 27.81 -21.31 -0.71
C THR A 579 27.48 -20.41 -1.90
N GLN A 580 27.00 -20.99 -3.02
CA GLN A 580 26.46 -20.20 -4.15
C GLN A 580 25.44 -19.16 -3.68
N LYS A 581 24.61 -19.52 -2.69
CA LYS A 581 23.65 -18.61 -2.05
C LYS A 581 24.35 -17.41 -1.40
N ALA A 582 25.45 -17.61 -0.69
CA ALA A 582 26.22 -16.52 -0.09
C ALA A 582 26.87 -15.61 -1.14
N LEU A 583 27.40 -16.18 -2.24
CA LEU A 583 27.93 -15.40 -3.36
C LEU A 583 26.84 -14.57 -4.04
N MET A 584 25.64 -15.14 -4.24
CA MET A 584 24.51 -14.43 -4.83
C MET A 584 24.03 -13.27 -3.93
N VAL A 585 23.92 -13.49 -2.62
CA VAL A 585 23.57 -12.43 -1.67
C VAL A 585 24.62 -11.31 -1.70
N ARG A 586 25.90 -11.65 -1.86
CA ARG A 586 26.97 -10.64 -1.98
C ARG A 586 26.80 -9.76 -3.21
N CYS A 587 26.35 -10.30 -4.35
CA CYS A 587 26.09 -9.51 -5.56
C CYS A 587 25.08 -8.39 -5.34
N TYR A 588 24.01 -8.64 -4.58
CA TYR A 588 23.00 -7.63 -4.25
C TYR A 588 23.44 -6.65 -3.16
N LYS A 589 24.56 -6.92 -2.47
CA LYS A 589 25.16 -6.00 -1.49
C LYS A 589 26.23 -5.09 -2.09
N LEU A 590 26.72 -5.40 -3.29
CA LEU A 590 27.65 -4.54 -4.01
C LEU A 590 26.83 -3.48 -4.77
N SER A 591 27.21 -2.21 -4.68
CA SER A 591 26.59 -1.10 -5.41
C SER A 591 26.97 -1.14 -6.91
N LEU A 592 26.51 -2.18 -7.60
CA LEU A 592 26.77 -2.48 -9.01
C LEU A 592 25.62 -1.97 -9.89
N GLY A 593 25.93 -1.61 -11.14
CA GLY A 593 24.90 -1.36 -12.16
C GLY A 593 24.14 -2.65 -12.53
N ILE A 594 22.98 -2.52 -13.18
CA ILE A 594 22.08 -3.65 -13.50
C ILE A 594 22.81 -4.77 -14.29
N ASP A 595 23.65 -4.41 -15.26
CA ASP A 595 24.36 -5.42 -16.07
C ASP A 595 25.52 -6.06 -15.30
N GLU A 596 26.20 -5.31 -14.44
CA GLU A 596 27.23 -5.84 -13.54
C GLU A 596 26.64 -6.80 -12.49
N VAL A 597 25.42 -6.53 -12.00
CA VAL A 597 24.69 -7.46 -11.12
C VAL A 597 24.40 -8.77 -11.85
N LYS A 598 23.99 -8.75 -13.13
CA LYS A 598 23.75 -9.97 -13.91
C LYS A 598 25.03 -10.79 -14.05
N ASP A 599 26.15 -10.15 -14.35
CA ASP A 599 27.44 -10.81 -14.45
C ASP A 599 27.92 -11.37 -13.10
N CYS A 600 27.70 -10.63 -12.01
CA CYS A 600 27.98 -11.11 -10.66
C CYS A 600 27.16 -12.34 -10.30
N VAL A 601 25.84 -12.31 -10.55
CA VAL A 601 24.95 -13.45 -10.28
C VAL A 601 25.33 -14.65 -11.13
N LYS A 602 25.76 -14.44 -12.37
CA LYS A 602 26.28 -15.51 -13.24
C LYS A 602 27.56 -16.12 -12.67
N ALA A 603 28.52 -15.31 -12.22
CA ALA A 603 29.72 -15.79 -11.55
C ALA A 603 29.40 -16.56 -10.25
N ALA A 604 28.47 -16.04 -9.44
CA ALA A 604 28.01 -16.67 -8.20
C ALA A 604 27.36 -18.04 -8.44
N LYS A 605 26.57 -18.19 -9.51
CA LYS A 605 26.01 -19.49 -9.95
C LYS A 605 27.08 -20.48 -10.38
N GLU A 606 28.23 -20.03 -10.87
CA GLU A 606 29.37 -20.89 -11.17
C GLU A 606 30.25 -21.16 -9.93
N GLY A 607 29.88 -20.66 -8.75
CA GLY A 607 30.67 -20.78 -7.52
C GLY A 607 31.92 -19.88 -7.52
N LYS A 608 31.96 -18.86 -8.37
CA LYS A 608 33.07 -17.92 -8.52
C LYS A 608 32.71 -16.60 -7.85
N GLU A 609 33.72 -15.95 -7.27
CA GLU A 609 33.60 -14.63 -6.69
C GLU A 609 33.77 -13.56 -7.79
N TYR A 610 32.92 -12.53 -7.77
CA TYR A 610 32.92 -11.46 -8.77
C TYR A 610 33.77 -10.28 -8.28
N GLU A 611 34.78 -9.89 -9.05
CA GLU A 611 35.57 -8.68 -8.80
C GLU A 611 35.02 -7.50 -9.62
N VAL A 612 34.75 -6.38 -8.94
CA VAL A 612 34.31 -5.14 -9.59
C VAL A 612 35.46 -4.57 -10.43
N PRO A 613 35.27 -4.28 -11.73
CA PRO A 613 36.30 -3.64 -12.54
C PRO A 613 36.75 -2.32 -11.91
N LYS A 614 38.06 -2.14 -11.70
CA LYS A 614 38.61 -0.87 -11.18
C LYS A 614 38.38 0.23 -12.21
N ARG A 615 37.62 1.27 -11.86
CA ARG A 615 37.52 2.51 -12.63
C ARG A 615 38.89 3.18 -12.68
N THR A 616 39.58 3.12 -13.82
CA THR A 616 40.72 4.02 -14.10
C THR A 616 40.19 5.44 -14.18
N LYS A 617 40.62 6.30 -13.25
CA LYS A 617 40.46 7.77 -13.38
C LYS A 617 41.06 8.18 -14.72
N ALA A 618 40.24 8.76 -15.58
CA ALA A 618 40.73 9.48 -16.75
C ALA A 618 41.61 10.62 -16.24
N THR A 619 42.86 10.61 -16.67
CA THR A 619 43.81 11.70 -16.47
C THR A 619 43.33 12.93 -17.21
N ASP A 620 43.47 14.06 -16.52
CA ASP A 620 43.24 15.41 -17.02
C ASP A 620 44.11 15.66 -18.28
N GLU A 621 43.47 15.78 -19.43
CA GLU A 621 44.04 16.49 -20.57
C GLU A 621 43.05 17.62 -20.91
N GLU A 622 43.48 18.83 -20.57
CA GLU A 622 42.91 20.09 -21.00
C GLU A 622 42.95 20.14 -22.53
N GLU A 623 41.79 20.14 -23.20
CA GLU A 623 41.71 20.62 -24.57
C GLU A 623 40.50 21.53 -24.74
N GLU A 624 40.81 22.68 -25.32
CA GLU A 624 40.10 23.94 -25.35
C GLU A 624 38.83 23.88 -26.23
N ALA A 625 37.73 24.41 -25.71
CA ALA A 625 36.43 24.43 -26.38
C ALA A 625 36.42 25.35 -27.62
N PRO A 626 36.06 24.86 -28.83
CA PRO A 626 35.78 25.72 -29.96
C PRO A 626 34.36 26.31 -29.82
N LYS A 627 34.33 27.63 -29.67
CA LYS A 627 33.13 28.48 -29.64
C LYS A 627 32.25 28.27 -30.87
N ALA A 628 30.98 28.01 -30.61
CA ALA A 628 29.88 28.08 -31.56
C ALA A 628 29.76 29.49 -32.16
N LYS A 629 29.73 29.57 -33.49
CA LYS A 629 29.26 30.76 -34.21
C LYS A 629 27.83 30.50 -34.67
N HIS A 630 26.91 31.24 -34.07
CA HIS A 630 25.58 31.48 -34.58
C HIS A 630 25.65 32.15 -35.94
N ALA A 631 24.81 31.64 -36.84
CA ALA A 631 24.47 32.26 -38.10
C ALA A 631 23.48 33.39 -37.85
N GLU A 632 23.79 34.58 -38.34
CA GLU A 632 22.78 35.56 -38.72
C GLU A 632 23.26 36.34 -39.93
N SER A 633 22.35 36.39 -40.89
CA SER A 633 22.43 36.94 -42.22
C SER A 633 22.43 38.47 -42.21
N HIS A 634 23.41 39.09 -42.88
CA HIS A 634 23.23 40.43 -43.43
C HIS A 634 23.78 40.50 -44.86
N LEU A 635 22.86 40.81 -45.77
CA LEU A 635 23.10 41.26 -47.14
C LEU A 635 23.82 42.61 -47.14
N THR A 636 24.92 42.74 -47.91
CA THR A 636 25.15 43.89 -48.79
C THR A 636 26.18 43.56 -49.87
N LEU A 637 25.76 43.95 -51.08
CA LEU A 637 26.34 44.09 -52.40
C LEU A 637 27.82 44.54 -52.53
N ASP A 638 28.40 44.00 -53.61
CA ASP A 638 29.41 44.54 -54.54
C ASP A 638 30.88 44.69 -54.09
N GLY A 639 31.77 44.08 -54.89
CA GLY A 639 33.21 44.27 -54.80
C GLY A 639 34.01 43.13 -55.43
N GLU A 640 34.10 43.17 -56.76
CA GLU A 640 34.96 42.35 -57.61
C GLU A 640 36.43 42.36 -57.18
N GLY A 641 37.17 41.30 -57.51
CA GLY A 641 38.57 41.45 -57.92
C GLY A 641 39.57 40.48 -57.31
N ALA A 642 40.01 39.56 -58.18
CA ALA A 642 41.40 39.12 -58.36
C ALA A 642 42.05 38.27 -57.25
N THR A 643 42.12 36.95 -57.40
CA THR A 643 43.14 36.19 -58.16
C THR A 643 44.55 36.30 -57.60
N THR A 644 45.12 35.17 -57.19
CA THR A 644 46.44 34.58 -57.55
C THR A 644 46.83 33.64 -56.41
N GLU A 645 46.78 32.33 -56.61
CA GLU A 645 47.69 31.48 -57.39
C GLU A 645 49.01 31.16 -56.68
N SER A 646 49.42 29.90 -56.89
CA SER A 646 50.72 29.28 -56.62
C SER A 646 51.02 29.00 -55.14
N ALA A 647 50.94 27.76 -54.63
CA ALA A 647 51.61 26.53 -55.06
C ALA A 647 53.13 26.71 -55.15
N ASN A 648 53.88 26.06 -54.25
CA ASN A 648 54.90 25.09 -54.61
C ASN A 648 55.73 24.58 -53.42
N ASP A 649 56.27 23.39 -53.67
CA ASP A 649 57.47 22.74 -53.14
C ASP A 649 57.33 21.93 -51.85
N GLU A 650 57.21 20.60 -51.99
CA GLU A 650 58.29 19.61 -52.22
C GLU A 650 59.02 19.28 -50.90
N VAL A 651 58.69 18.16 -50.24
CA VAL A 651 59.26 16.81 -50.46
C VAL A 651 60.78 16.79 -50.33
N ALA A 652 61.28 16.14 -49.26
CA ALA A 652 62.23 15.03 -49.36
C ALA A 652 62.75 14.56 -47.99
N LYS A 653 62.68 13.22 -47.80
CA LYS A 653 63.79 12.33 -47.37
C LYS A 653 64.31 12.44 -45.91
N THR A 654 64.76 11.41 -45.19
CA THR A 654 64.75 9.92 -45.18
C THR A 654 65.69 9.50 -44.03
N LYS A 655 65.52 8.26 -43.50
CA LYS A 655 66.52 7.38 -42.81
C LYS A 655 66.81 7.56 -41.30
N ALA A 656 66.40 6.54 -40.53
CA ALA A 656 67.19 5.54 -39.76
C ALA A 656 68.65 5.88 -39.35
N PRO A 657 69.24 5.34 -38.25
CA PRO A 657 69.09 3.94 -37.80
C PRO A 657 69.22 3.65 -36.26
N ASP A 658 69.26 2.34 -35.99
CA ASP A 658 69.44 1.54 -34.77
C ASP A 658 70.54 1.93 -33.77
N ALA A 659 70.32 1.56 -32.50
CA ALA A 659 71.36 0.99 -31.63
C ALA A 659 70.75 0.20 -30.45
N SER A 660 71.18 -1.06 -30.35
CA SER A 660 70.99 -2.02 -29.27
C SER A 660 71.91 -1.76 -28.08
N ALA A 661 71.43 -1.98 -26.84
CA ALA A 661 72.27 -2.40 -25.71
C ALA A 661 71.43 -3.00 -24.58
N GLU A 662 71.97 -4.08 -24.01
CA GLU A 662 71.46 -4.97 -22.98
C GLU A 662 71.21 -4.26 -21.63
N GLY A 663 70.19 -4.71 -20.89
CA GLY A 663 69.80 -4.13 -19.61
C GLY A 663 69.09 -5.13 -18.71
N ASN A 664 69.83 -5.54 -17.69
CA ASN A 664 69.60 -6.54 -16.65
C ASN A 664 68.23 -6.49 -15.94
N GLU A 665 67.79 -7.68 -15.50
CA GLU A 665 66.68 -7.89 -14.58
C GLU A 665 66.89 -7.09 -13.28
N GLY A 666 66.00 -6.14 -13.02
CA GLY A 666 65.98 -5.36 -11.80
C GLY A 666 64.56 -5.00 -11.45
N LYS A 667 64.02 -5.67 -10.43
CA LYS A 667 62.75 -5.38 -9.76
C LYS A 667 62.59 -3.86 -9.58
N LYS A 668 61.83 -3.20 -10.45
CA LYS A 668 61.44 -1.81 -10.28
C LYS A 668 60.13 -1.75 -9.52
N ASN A 669 60.28 -1.29 -8.29
CA ASN A 669 59.24 -0.76 -7.42
C ASN A 669 58.26 0.12 -8.21
N ILE A 670 57.00 -0.32 -8.27
CA ILE A 670 55.89 0.58 -8.58
C ILE A 670 55.53 1.24 -7.25
N ARG A 671 55.91 2.52 -7.13
CA ARG A 671 55.46 3.43 -6.07
C ARG A 671 53.94 3.50 -6.11
N VAL A 672 53.29 2.85 -5.16
CA VAL A 672 51.93 3.20 -4.75
C VAL A 672 52.10 4.29 -3.70
N VAL A 673 51.62 5.49 -4.03
CA VAL A 673 51.50 6.62 -3.10
C VAL A 673 50.45 6.23 -2.07
N GLN A 674 50.90 5.73 -0.93
CA GLN A 674 50.10 5.52 0.26
C GLN A 674 50.09 6.84 1.00
N ARG A 675 48.90 7.43 1.14
CA ARG A 675 48.69 8.70 1.84
C ARG A 675 48.74 8.40 3.34
N ASP A 676 49.76 8.96 3.98
CA ASP A 676 50.06 8.81 5.40
C ASP A 676 48.89 9.27 6.28
N LEU A 677 48.48 8.40 7.20
CA LEU A 677 47.72 8.75 8.40
C LEU A 677 48.20 7.83 9.54
N GLU A 678 49.52 7.80 9.74
CA GLU A 678 50.15 7.42 10.99
C GLU A 678 50.57 8.71 11.69
N ASP A 679 49.84 9.07 12.75
CA ASP A 679 50.37 9.73 13.94
C ASP A 679 49.18 10.10 14.83
N LEU A 680 48.89 9.22 15.80
CA LEU A 680 48.27 9.56 17.09
C LEU A 680 48.31 8.31 17.98
N SER A 681 49.53 7.87 18.32
CA SER A 681 49.77 7.08 19.52
C SER A 681 50.32 8.00 20.59
N LEU A 682 49.57 8.21 21.68
CA LEU A 682 50.05 8.46 23.05
C LEU A 682 48.87 8.88 23.94
N THR A 683 48.32 7.94 24.68
CA THR A 683 48.09 8.10 26.12
C THR A 683 47.93 6.72 26.74
N GLN A 684 48.98 6.30 27.44
CA GLN A 684 48.93 5.25 28.44
C GLN A 684 48.05 5.73 29.60
N GLY A 685 46.98 4.99 29.87
CA GLY A 685 46.21 5.06 31.10
C GLY A 685 46.29 3.71 31.80
N ASP A 686 47.14 3.64 32.81
CA ASP A 686 47.36 2.47 33.65
C ASP A 686 46.10 2.03 34.42
N GLY A 687 45.97 0.70 34.53
CA GLY A 687 45.54 0.06 35.76
C GLY A 687 44.04 -0.07 36.02
N LYS A 688 43.50 -1.28 35.77
CA LYS A 688 43.11 -2.21 36.86
C LYS A 688 42.68 -3.57 36.31
N LYS A 689 43.36 -4.60 36.80
CA LYS A 689 42.99 -6.01 36.70
C LYS A 689 41.70 -6.24 37.47
N GLY A 690 40.64 -6.67 36.77
CA GLY A 690 39.43 -7.24 37.36
C GLY A 690 39.12 -8.57 36.68
N LYS A 691 39.29 -9.68 37.42
CA LYS A 691 38.91 -11.03 37.00
C LYS A 691 37.40 -11.22 37.16
N ALA A 692 36.81 -11.90 36.17
CA ALA A 692 35.60 -12.76 36.14
C ALA A 692 34.38 -12.39 36.99
N PRO A 693 33.19 -12.47 36.35
CA PRO A 693 32.33 -13.61 36.69
C PRO A 693 31.96 -14.45 35.47
N VAL A 694 32.07 -15.76 35.68
CA VAL A 694 31.54 -16.82 34.82
C VAL A 694 30.03 -16.87 35.06
N ILE A 695 29.24 -16.77 34.00
CA ILE A 695 27.81 -17.11 34.01
C ILE A 695 27.65 -18.34 33.12
N ASP A 696 27.19 -19.43 33.72
CA ASP A 696 27.00 -20.73 33.11
C ASP A 696 26.05 -20.67 31.91
N ALA A 697 26.55 -21.08 30.74
CA ALA A 697 25.73 -21.37 29.58
C ALA A 697 25.15 -22.79 29.69
N PRO A 698 23.89 -22.99 29.31
CA PRO A 698 23.14 -24.20 29.61
C PRO A 698 23.64 -25.41 28.81
N VAL A 699 23.55 -26.56 29.47
CA VAL A 699 23.82 -27.92 28.98
C VAL A 699 23.16 -28.13 27.61
N VAL A 700 23.97 -28.15 26.56
CA VAL A 700 23.58 -28.59 25.22
C VAL A 700 23.33 -30.10 25.30
N GLY A 701 22.05 -30.48 25.28
CA GLY A 701 21.63 -31.87 25.15
C GLY A 701 22.20 -32.51 23.87
N PRO A 702 22.35 -33.84 23.85
CA PRO A 702 23.07 -34.52 22.78
C PRO A 702 22.38 -34.32 21.43
N SER A 703 23.16 -33.79 20.49
CA SER A 703 22.82 -33.63 19.07
C SER A 703 22.23 -34.94 18.50
N LEU A 704 21.14 -34.81 17.73
CA LEU A 704 20.46 -35.91 17.03
C LEU A 704 21.40 -36.83 16.24
N HIS A 705 22.58 -36.34 15.85
CA HIS A 705 23.58 -37.14 15.15
C HIS A 705 24.22 -38.24 16.00
N SER A 706 24.28 -38.11 17.34
CA SER A 706 24.85 -39.18 18.19
C SER A 706 23.91 -40.37 18.36
N LEU A 707 22.60 -40.17 18.18
CA LEU A 707 21.59 -41.22 18.26
C LEU A 707 21.50 -42.08 16.98
N LEU A 708 21.82 -41.49 15.82
CA LEU A 708 21.77 -42.19 14.53
C LEU A 708 23.02 -43.04 14.25
N GLY A 709 24.15 -42.77 14.92
CA GLY A 709 25.42 -43.47 14.70
C GLY A 709 25.54 -44.89 15.27
N ARG A 710 24.52 -45.40 15.98
CA ARG A 710 24.53 -46.74 16.61
C ARG A 710 23.52 -47.74 16.04
N LEU A 711 22.80 -47.37 14.99
CA LEU A 711 21.80 -48.26 14.37
C LEU A 711 22.49 -49.19 13.37
N ASN A 712 22.41 -50.49 13.62
CA ASN A 712 22.79 -51.49 12.61
C ASN A 712 21.89 -51.35 11.37
N THR A 713 22.40 -51.75 10.21
CA THR A 713 21.75 -51.55 8.89
C THR A 713 20.27 -51.97 8.85
N TRP A 714 19.91 -53.08 9.50
CA TRP A 714 18.52 -53.51 9.58
C TRP A 714 17.64 -52.61 10.46
N GLN A 715 18.18 -52.05 11.56
CA GLN A 715 17.43 -51.12 12.42
C GLN A 715 17.18 -49.78 11.72
N ALA A 716 18.13 -49.31 10.91
CA ALA A 716 17.95 -48.14 10.06
C ALA A 716 16.88 -48.37 8.98
N LEU A 717 16.84 -49.57 8.38
CA LEU A 717 15.80 -49.96 7.42
C LEU A 717 14.40 -50.02 8.05
N VAL A 718 14.28 -50.57 9.26
CA VAL A 718 13.01 -50.61 10.00
C VAL A 718 12.53 -49.20 10.33
N LEU A 719 13.41 -48.32 10.84
CA LEU A 719 13.07 -46.92 11.10
C LEU A 719 12.65 -46.18 9.82
N TRP A 720 13.36 -46.41 8.70
CA TRP A 720 13.00 -45.82 7.42
C TRP A 720 11.62 -46.30 6.94
N LEU A 721 11.33 -47.60 7.06
CA LEU A 721 10.00 -48.16 6.77
C LEU A 721 8.90 -47.54 7.65
N VAL A 722 9.14 -47.38 8.94
CA VAL A 722 8.18 -46.73 9.87
C VAL A 722 7.92 -45.29 9.46
N VAL A 723 8.95 -44.52 9.10
CA VAL A 723 8.81 -43.14 8.63
C VAL A 723 8.04 -43.09 7.32
N VAL A 724 8.31 -43.99 6.37
CA VAL A 724 7.58 -44.07 5.09
C VAL A 724 6.11 -44.43 5.31
N VAL A 725 5.81 -45.41 6.16
CA VAL A 725 4.42 -45.80 6.48
C VAL A 725 3.69 -44.68 7.21
N ALA A 726 4.35 -44.02 8.17
CA ALA A 726 3.79 -42.86 8.86
C ALA A 726 3.50 -41.73 7.85
N PHE A 727 4.43 -41.44 6.95
CA PHE A 727 4.24 -40.42 5.91
C PHE A 727 3.08 -40.77 4.96
N LEU A 728 3.00 -42.01 4.50
CA LEU A 728 1.90 -42.50 3.65
C LEU A 728 0.54 -42.50 4.37
N ALA A 729 0.51 -42.66 5.70
CA ALA A 729 -0.71 -42.59 6.48
C ALA A 729 -1.12 -41.14 6.84
N LEU A 730 -0.14 -40.28 7.16
CA LEU A 730 -0.39 -38.92 7.62
C LEU A 730 -0.68 -37.98 6.47
N VAL A 731 0.05 -38.07 5.35
CA VAL A 731 -0.06 -37.11 4.25
C VAL A 731 -1.46 -37.08 3.64
N PRO A 732 -2.13 -38.22 3.35
CA PRO A 732 -3.51 -38.20 2.88
C PRO A 732 -4.49 -37.65 3.92
N ARG A 733 -4.26 -37.91 5.22
CA ARG A 733 -5.10 -37.38 6.31
C ARG A 733 -4.94 -35.86 6.46
N ILE A 734 -3.72 -35.36 6.41
CA ILE A 734 -3.41 -33.92 6.43
C ILE A 734 -3.96 -33.26 5.16
N ALA A 735 -3.80 -33.87 3.99
CA ALA A 735 -4.37 -33.38 2.75
C ALA A 735 -5.91 -33.34 2.82
N LYS A 736 -6.55 -34.37 3.38
CA LYS A 736 -8.02 -34.41 3.58
C LYS A 736 -8.50 -33.38 4.59
N LEU A 737 -7.78 -33.19 5.71
CA LEU A 737 -8.10 -32.15 6.70
C LEU A 737 -7.94 -30.74 6.11
N ARG A 738 -6.85 -30.49 5.36
CA ARG A 738 -6.66 -29.22 4.63
C ARG A 738 -7.72 -29.02 3.55
N ARG A 739 -8.13 -30.07 2.84
CA ARG A 739 -9.20 -30.00 1.83
C ARG A 739 -10.55 -29.71 2.48
N ARG A 740 -10.83 -30.27 3.66
CA ARG A 740 -12.04 -30.01 4.46
C ARG A 740 -12.08 -28.61 5.04
N GLN A 741 -10.96 -28.08 5.56
CA GLN A 741 -10.86 -26.67 5.95
C GLN A 741 -11.06 -25.74 4.74
N ARG A 742 -10.57 -26.11 3.56
CA ARG A 742 -10.73 -25.33 2.32
C ARG A 742 -12.14 -25.36 1.73
N SER A 743 -12.93 -26.42 1.95
CA SER A 743 -14.24 -26.57 1.29
C SER A 743 -15.43 -26.09 2.13
N GLY A 744 -15.22 -25.57 3.34
CA GLY A 744 -16.30 -25.02 4.20
C GLY A 744 -17.43 -26.01 4.55
N MET A 745 -17.26 -27.31 4.26
CA MET A 745 -18.33 -28.30 4.42
C MET A 745 -18.52 -28.67 5.89
N ARG A 746 -19.63 -28.19 6.46
CA ARG A 746 -20.24 -28.68 7.72
C ARG A 746 -20.28 -30.20 7.74
N THR A 747 -19.88 -30.79 8.87
CA THR A 747 -20.49 -32.05 9.33
C THR A 747 -21.79 -31.66 10.02
N GLU A 748 -22.92 -32.18 9.54
CA GLU A 748 -24.07 -32.43 10.41
C GLU A 748 -23.66 -33.32 11.58
#